data_AF-V4JXW1-F1
#
_entry.id   AF-V4JXW1-F1
#
_cell.length_a   1.000
_cell.length_b   1.000
_cell.length_c   1.000
_cell.angle_alpha   90.00
_cell.angle_beta   90.00
_cell.angle_gamma   90.00
#
_symmetry.space_group_name_H-M   'P 1'
#
loop_
_entity.id
_entity.type
_entity.pdbx_description
1 polymer ?
#
loop_
_entity_poly.entity_id
_entity_poly.type
_entity_poly.pdbx_seq_one_letter_code
_entity_poly.pdbx_strand_id
1 'polypeptide(L)'
;MDSRLRALLVGALVIAVSLIVLAPLSARAEQAVQPVSTVILKGYAGSDSAGIQDFKAGLIAFYNYAIPPAKVGAPPPGSVAYEMPSTYYDVLLNPMKYVESPTGQVMINPFYYQSVRFAINYILDREYFVQSILNGYGIPTLTAYGGEYEMLTTSNVTAQFANITYNPSYANETIYKALTAHGFQYINGKWYYNGSPVTIYVFVRTDTTARYTYATFLISQLEDLGFTVVPIYGDLLKQITIVYGMPPNETSWNVLVEAWGGTYGYFDWGLPASFYGAFFGNLPASDAYGTAWGIWNTTSMQEPQLTQELNIIDNLSVILAYSNFTSAEQYYRYVNIITYYGIVTAIRLGLAQGLVPIFVNSQMAQGLIPNFIEGLVTPFSYLTAKAPSGQLIIGVRHLARGSMNPVAGWTDAYSVATASGAFLPIDYSIPGNGYLVPVGITYKLVNISVNASIPVPTSALVFNATSMQVGHVPPGTYAKVDVIVNFAPLMQHDRFVDGQPITLADIIEQYLLTCNVSLNPSSPIYDPEAAAVYAPDVQLILGFRVINSTAIEIWSNNWWFDPTIAALGTIADFIGPLGYAEPGGGMMPWPLYVAMSQVVAHGLAAWSRGVASEEQVHWLDLVNPTDVGNVLKFLQQDAASAYIPAGLLQVQQLSGVQLVNSTFATQAYQDAINYINTYGNAVIGEGPFILVSYQPPQYAKLVRNPYFNVSIPSVLAVPPVIYSVHLNLPLLGMVPAGGTLTGTVYGTVDGTNQTSAQSGVFVIAQFVSPEGAVLAQENVTSGAGGSFTLTVPKSLTPGSYYVVLYAYTPDNILLNPAKYTITVTPVTTTTTTTPTTTTTTTTTTTTTSLPTVPTISITSSITTTTTTTTTATTTSTTTTPAKPPSVSTTLVVTAVVVVIVIIAAVALLARRK
;
A
#
# COMPACT_ATOMS: atom_id res chain seq x y z
N MET A 1 2.49 54.00 53.74
CA MET A 1 3.49 53.65 52.69
C MET A 1 4.09 54.93 52.16
N ASP A 2 5.40 55.04 52.26
CA ASP A 2 6.22 56.20 51.89
C ASP A 2 6.05 56.55 50.39
N SER A 3 5.98 57.85 50.11
CA SER A 3 5.85 58.44 48.77
C SER A 3 6.94 57.95 47.79
N ARG A 4 8.14 57.66 48.31
CA ARG A 4 9.27 57.14 47.52
C ARG A 4 9.07 55.69 47.07
N LEU A 5 8.43 54.86 47.89
CA LEU A 5 8.13 53.47 47.55
C LEU A 5 7.01 53.37 46.49
N ARG A 6 6.07 54.32 46.49
CA ARG A 6 5.03 54.43 45.45
C ARG A 6 5.60 54.84 44.09
N ALA A 7 6.53 55.80 44.08
CA ALA A 7 7.21 56.21 42.85
C ALA A 7 8.07 55.06 42.27
N LEU A 8 8.72 54.27 43.13
CA LEU A 8 9.51 53.10 42.72
C LEU A 8 8.64 51.96 42.18
N LEU A 9 7.49 51.67 42.81
CA LEU A 9 6.55 50.65 42.35
C LEU A 9 5.83 51.07 41.05
N VAL A 10 5.46 52.34 40.91
CA VAL A 10 4.88 52.86 39.66
C VAL A 10 5.92 52.89 38.55
N GLY A 11 7.16 53.28 38.84
CA GLY A 11 8.27 53.22 37.88
C GLY A 11 8.58 51.80 37.42
N ALA A 12 8.62 50.84 38.35
CA ALA A 12 8.82 49.42 38.03
C ALA A 12 7.65 48.84 37.23
N LEU A 13 6.40 49.23 37.53
CA LEU A 13 5.22 48.79 36.79
C LEU A 13 5.17 49.40 35.38
N VAL A 14 5.54 50.67 35.23
CA VAL A 14 5.65 51.33 33.92
C VAL A 14 6.76 50.69 33.10
N ILE A 15 7.92 50.38 33.68
CA ILE A 15 9.01 49.67 32.99
C ILE A 15 8.59 48.23 32.62
N ALA A 16 7.89 47.52 33.50
CA ALA A 16 7.38 46.17 33.22
C ALA A 16 6.30 46.16 32.11
N VAL A 17 5.38 47.12 32.13
CA VAL A 17 4.36 47.28 31.09
C VAL A 17 4.98 47.79 29.79
N SER A 18 5.96 48.68 29.84
CA SER A 18 6.73 49.11 28.67
C SER A 18 7.55 47.96 28.08
N LEU A 19 8.12 47.07 28.88
CA LEU A 19 8.80 45.85 28.42
C LEU A 19 7.85 44.79 27.85
N ILE A 20 6.58 44.77 28.28
CA ILE A 20 5.53 43.91 27.70
C ILE A 20 4.97 44.50 26.39
N VAL A 21 4.95 45.83 26.26
CA VAL A 21 4.49 46.54 25.04
C VAL A 21 5.62 46.75 24.01
N LEU A 22 6.90 46.73 24.43
CA LEU A 22 8.10 46.81 23.58
C LEU A 22 8.88 45.51 23.47
N ALA A 23 8.47 44.43 24.16
CA ALA A 23 8.77 43.11 23.62
C ALA A 23 8.27 43.14 22.18
N PRO A 24 9.08 42.77 21.17
CA PRO A 24 8.50 42.56 19.87
C PRO A 24 7.39 41.53 20.14
N LEU A 25 6.14 41.97 19.98
CA LEU A 25 5.11 41.12 19.41
C LEU A 25 5.65 40.74 18.02
N SER A 26 6.69 39.91 18.01
CA SER A 26 6.80 38.82 17.09
C SER A 26 5.62 37.92 17.42
N ALA A 27 4.41 38.39 17.10
CA ALA A 27 3.61 37.57 16.20
C ALA A 27 4.61 37.20 15.11
N ARG A 28 5.20 36.00 15.22
CA ARG A 28 5.85 35.39 14.06
C ARG A 28 4.75 35.50 13.01
N ALA A 29 4.89 36.46 12.11
CA ALA A 29 4.10 36.45 10.90
C ALA A 29 4.35 35.05 10.36
N GLU A 30 3.30 34.24 10.37
CA GLU A 30 3.37 32.89 9.84
C GLU A 30 3.94 33.06 8.44
N GLN A 31 5.19 32.61 8.27
CA GLN A 31 5.97 32.98 7.10
C GLN A 31 5.22 32.41 5.91
N ALA A 32 4.74 33.28 5.01
CA ALA A 32 3.81 32.88 3.96
C ALA A 32 4.41 31.72 3.15
N VAL A 33 3.83 30.53 3.32
CA VAL A 33 4.35 29.29 2.72
C VAL A 33 4.15 29.36 1.21
N GLN A 34 5.23 29.18 0.44
CA GLN A 34 5.20 29.26 -1.02
C GLN A 34 5.18 27.85 -1.62
N PRO A 35 4.54 27.64 -2.79
CA PRO A 35 4.71 26.41 -3.55
C PRO A 35 6.19 26.09 -3.77
N VAL A 36 6.56 24.82 -3.63
CA VAL A 36 7.95 24.39 -3.81
C VAL A 36 8.36 24.56 -5.28
N SER A 37 9.46 25.27 -5.52
CA SER A 37 10.10 25.43 -6.82
C SER A 37 11.40 24.62 -6.94
N THR A 38 11.94 24.13 -5.82
CA THR A 38 13.16 23.33 -5.79
C THR A 38 13.07 22.25 -4.73
N VAL A 39 13.34 21.00 -5.11
CA VAL A 39 13.51 19.88 -4.19
C VAL A 39 14.99 19.49 -4.16
N ILE A 40 15.53 19.30 -2.96
CA ILE A 40 16.88 18.76 -2.76
C ILE A 40 16.73 17.44 -2.02
N LEU A 41 17.15 16.35 -2.67
CA LEU A 41 17.30 15.05 -2.04
C LEU A 41 18.70 14.97 -1.47
N LYS A 42 18.86 14.96 -0.16
CA LYS A 42 20.15 14.83 0.53
C LYS A 42 20.38 13.37 0.89
N GLY A 43 21.40 12.76 0.30
CA GLY A 43 21.77 11.38 0.54
C GLY A 43 22.65 11.20 1.77
N TYR A 44 22.43 10.11 2.52
CA TYR A 44 23.19 9.78 3.73
C TYR A 44 24.06 8.52 3.59
N ALA A 45 24.21 8.00 2.37
CA ALA A 45 25.02 6.81 2.06
C ALA A 45 24.74 5.61 2.98
N GLY A 46 23.48 5.43 3.41
CA GLY A 46 23.04 4.34 4.30
C GLY A 46 23.01 4.69 5.79
N SER A 47 23.49 5.87 6.19
CA SER A 47 23.56 6.30 7.59
C SER A 47 22.24 6.90 8.10
N ASP A 48 21.38 6.06 8.68
CA ASP A 48 20.11 6.50 9.27
C ASP A 48 20.31 7.48 10.45
N SER A 49 21.37 7.29 11.24
CA SER A 49 21.65 8.16 12.39
C SER A 49 21.99 9.59 11.96
N ALA A 50 22.72 9.77 10.86
CA ALA A 50 23.01 11.09 10.32
C ALA A 50 21.75 11.77 9.77
N GLY A 51 20.88 11.02 9.08
CA GLY A 51 19.58 11.53 8.61
C GLY A 51 18.68 11.99 9.75
N ILE A 52 18.56 11.19 10.81
CA ILE A 52 17.78 11.54 12.01
C ILE A 52 18.36 12.78 12.71
N GLN A 53 19.69 12.89 12.81
CA GLN A 53 20.33 14.04 13.44
C GLN A 53 20.04 15.34 12.68
N ASP A 54 20.13 15.31 11.35
CA ASP A 54 19.82 16.46 10.52
C ASP A 54 18.34 16.84 10.57
N PHE A 55 17.44 15.84 10.63
CA PHE A 55 16.01 16.09 10.84
C PHE A 55 15.77 16.80 12.18
N LYS A 56 16.38 16.30 13.27
CA LYS A 56 16.29 16.93 14.60
C LYS A 56 16.88 18.34 14.64
N ALA A 57 17.94 18.58 13.88
CA ALA A 57 18.59 19.88 13.77
C ALA A 57 17.81 20.87 12.87
N GLY A 58 16.74 20.42 12.19
CA GLY A 58 15.98 21.26 11.27
C GLY A 58 16.70 21.56 9.96
N LEU A 59 17.64 20.69 9.54
CA LEU A 59 18.40 20.82 8.29
C LEU A 59 17.68 20.17 7.09
N ILE A 60 16.78 19.23 7.36
CA ILE A 60 15.89 18.59 6.39
C ILE A 60 14.46 18.64 6.91
N ALA A 61 13.47 18.71 6.02
CA ALA A 61 12.06 18.75 6.37
C ALA A 61 11.57 17.41 6.94
N PHE A 62 12.07 16.31 6.38
CA PHE A 62 11.86 14.94 6.85
C PHE A 62 12.92 14.00 6.29
N TYR A 63 13.07 12.85 6.95
CA TYR A 63 13.88 11.72 6.45
C TYR A 63 12.93 10.69 5.84
N ASN A 64 13.02 10.48 4.52
CA ASN A 64 12.16 9.58 3.74
C ASN A 64 12.58 8.12 3.92
N TYR A 65 12.44 7.61 5.13
CA TYR A 65 12.59 6.21 5.47
C TYR A 65 11.83 5.95 6.77
N ALA A 66 10.92 4.98 6.78
CA ALA A 66 10.14 4.64 7.96
C ALA A 66 11.07 4.04 9.03
N ILE A 67 11.27 4.78 10.13
CA ILE A 67 12.10 4.36 11.27
C ILE A 67 11.19 4.22 12.50
N PRO A 68 11.26 3.09 13.24
CA PRO A 68 10.50 2.94 14.46
C PRO A 68 10.63 4.14 15.40
N PRO A 69 9.54 4.67 15.98
CA PRO A 69 9.58 5.90 16.78
C PRO A 69 10.60 5.87 17.92
N ALA A 70 10.82 4.71 18.54
CA ALA A 70 11.84 4.51 19.56
C ALA A 70 13.27 4.88 19.11
N LYS A 71 13.63 4.69 17.83
CA LYS A 71 14.93 5.08 17.26
C LYS A 71 14.97 6.55 16.84
N VAL A 72 13.84 7.10 16.39
CA VAL A 72 13.73 8.53 16.08
C VAL A 72 13.85 9.35 17.36
N GLY A 73 13.28 8.88 18.47
CA GLY A 73 13.16 9.66 19.71
C GLY A 73 12.20 10.84 19.53
N ALA A 74 12.33 11.87 20.36
CA ALA A 74 11.47 13.06 20.24
C ALA A 74 11.78 13.82 18.91
N PRO A 75 10.80 13.99 18.01
CA PRO A 75 10.98 14.79 16.80
C PRO A 75 10.99 16.30 17.13
N PRO A 76 11.41 17.16 16.19
CA PRO A 76 11.32 18.61 16.35
C PRO A 76 9.92 19.09 16.79
N PRO A 77 9.82 20.14 17.63
CA PRO A 77 8.52 20.72 17.96
C PRO A 77 7.74 21.14 16.72
N GLY A 78 6.46 20.78 16.66
CA GLY A 78 5.61 21.04 15.50
C GLY A 78 5.70 19.98 14.39
N SER A 79 6.43 18.88 14.60
CA SER A 79 6.37 17.74 13.69
C SER A 79 5.00 17.06 13.70
N VAL A 80 4.59 16.59 12.52
CA VAL A 80 3.38 15.81 12.27
C VAL A 80 3.76 14.43 11.74
N ALA A 81 2.94 13.43 12.02
CA ALA A 81 3.12 12.07 11.55
C ALA A 81 2.33 11.84 10.25
N TYR A 82 2.96 11.18 9.29
CA TYR A 82 2.32 10.63 8.11
C TYR A 82 2.29 9.10 8.24
N GLU A 83 1.12 8.54 8.52
CA GLU A 83 0.88 7.12 8.78
C GLU A 83 0.44 6.39 7.50
N MET A 84 1.22 5.39 7.08
CA MET A 84 0.97 4.63 5.85
C MET A 84 1.21 3.13 6.11
N PRO A 85 0.47 2.22 5.46
CA PRO A 85 0.65 0.77 5.60
C PRO A 85 2.00 0.34 5.00
N SER A 86 3.07 0.53 5.76
CA SER A 86 4.45 0.44 5.26
C SER A 86 5.03 -0.96 5.33
N THR A 87 4.53 -1.81 6.23
CA THR A 87 5.18 -3.09 6.53
C THR A 87 4.23 -4.13 7.10
N TYR A 88 4.04 -5.26 6.44
CA TYR A 88 3.39 -6.42 7.02
C TYR A 88 4.39 -7.21 7.88
N TYR A 89 4.01 -7.53 9.11
CA TYR A 89 4.78 -8.36 10.04
C TYR A 89 4.07 -9.69 10.28
N ASP A 90 4.86 -10.74 10.41
CA ASP A 90 4.37 -12.09 10.68
C ASP A 90 5.41 -12.98 11.37
N VAL A 91 4.96 -14.15 11.80
CA VAL A 91 5.79 -15.22 12.33
C VAL A 91 5.69 -16.43 11.40
N LEU A 92 6.83 -16.84 10.84
CA LEU A 92 6.95 -17.99 9.96
C LEU A 92 7.42 -19.21 10.72
N LEU A 93 6.72 -20.31 10.51
CA LEU A 93 6.99 -21.62 11.08
C LEU A 93 7.43 -22.58 9.99
N ASN A 94 8.54 -23.27 10.19
CA ASN A 94 8.98 -24.33 9.30
C ASN A 94 8.08 -25.57 9.50
N PRO A 95 7.32 -26.04 8.49
CA PRO A 95 6.39 -27.16 8.66
C PRO A 95 7.03 -28.53 8.37
N MET A 96 8.34 -28.60 8.10
CA MET A 96 9.02 -29.84 7.77
C MET A 96 9.10 -30.77 8.98
N LYS A 97 9.03 -32.09 8.73
CA LYS A 97 9.13 -33.15 9.74
C LYS A 97 10.45 -33.11 10.50
N TYR A 98 11.51 -32.88 9.75
CA TYR A 98 12.86 -32.79 10.27
C TYR A 98 13.53 -31.50 9.81
N VAL A 99 14.40 -31.00 10.67
CA VAL A 99 15.32 -29.88 10.42
C VAL A 99 16.72 -30.30 10.84
N GLU A 100 17.74 -29.54 10.47
CA GLU A 100 19.11 -29.78 10.89
C GLU A 100 19.54 -28.80 11.98
N SER A 101 20.18 -29.27 13.04
CA SER A 101 20.89 -28.39 13.96
C SER A 101 22.05 -27.65 13.26
N PRO A 102 22.59 -26.57 13.84
CA PRO A 102 23.78 -25.90 13.29
C PRO A 102 25.02 -26.79 13.14
N THR A 103 25.03 -27.97 13.76
CA THR A 103 26.09 -28.98 13.63
C THR A 103 25.76 -30.10 12.63
N GLY A 104 24.67 -29.99 11.87
CA GLY A 104 24.23 -30.95 10.85
C GLY A 104 23.48 -32.18 11.40
N GLN A 105 23.11 -32.19 12.68
CA GLN A 105 22.31 -33.29 13.25
C GLN A 105 20.83 -33.12 12.87
N VAL A 106 20.22 -34.15 12.31
CA VAL A 106 18.78 -34.22 12.01
C VAL A 106 17.95 -34.28 13.29
N MET A 107 16.98 -33.39 13.42
CA MET A 107 16.13 -33.21 14.60
C MET A 107 14.65 -33.25 14.22
N ILE A 108 13.80 -33.84 15.06
CA ILE A 108 12.35 -33.77 14.90
C ILE A 108 11.87 -32.33 15.11
N ASN A 109 10.95 -31.87 14.26
CA ASN A 109 10.35 -30.56 14.36
C ASN A 109 8.89 -30.68 14.81
N PRO A 110 8.48 -30.13 15.97
CA PRO A 110 7.10 -30.24 16.44
C PRO A 110 6.13 -29.41 15.58
N PHE A 111 6.62 -28.42 14.81
CA PHE A 111 5.81 -27.68 13.84
C PHE A 111 5.46 -28.47 12.59
N TYR A 112 5.92 -29.73 12.48
CA TYR A 112 5.36 -30.68 11.53
C TYR A 112 3.85 -30.83 11.70
N TYR A 113 3.33 -30.79 12.93
CA TYR A 113 1.90 -30.99 13.21
C TYR A 113 1.13 -29.68 13.11
N GLN A 114 0.09 -29.65 12.27
CA GLN A 114 -0.77 -28.47 12.10
C GLN A 114 -1.35 -27.96 13.42
N SER A 115 -1.76 -28.84 14.33
CA SER A 115 -2.33 -28.43 15.62
C SER A 115 -1.34 -27.68 16.50
N VAL A 116 -0.05 -28.03 16.44
CA VAL A 116 1.02 -27.32 17.14
C VAL A 116 1.25 -25.96 16.48
N ARG A 117 1.33 -25.90 15.14
CA ARG A 117 1.46 -24.63 14.39
C ARG A 117 0.30 -23.67 14.69
N PHE A 118 -0.93 -24.17 14.62
CA PHE A 118 -2.12 -23.36 14.85
C PHE A 118 -2.20 -22.85 16.30
N ALA A 119 -1.77 -23.65 17.28
CA ALA A 119 -1.70 -23.25 18.69
C ALA A 119 -0.74 -22.06 18.91
N ILE A 120 0.28 -21.87 18.07
CA ILE A 120 1.20 -20.73 18.18
C ILE A 120 0.47 -19.40 18.01
N ASN A 121 -0.62 -19.33 17.25
CA ASN A 121 -1.42 -18.11 17.16
C ASN A 121 -1.86 -17.55 18.52
N TYR A 122 -2.02 -18.42 19.53
CA TYR A 122 -2.46 -18.06 20.88
C TYR A 122 -1.30 -17.65 21.82
N ILE A 123 -0.04 -17.73 21.40
CA ILE A 123 1.09 -17.11 22.12
C ILE A 123 1.61 -15.85 21.41
N LEU A 124 1.03 -15.49 20.25
CA LEU A 124 1.35 -14.25 19.57
C LEU A 124 0.51 -13.10 20.14
N ASP A 125 1.13 -12.26 20.97
CA ASP A 125 0.51 -11.05 21.49
C ASP A 125 0.64 -9.89 20.47
N ARG A 126 -0.34 -9.83 19.57
CA ARG A 126 -0.43 -8.81 18.50
C ARG A 126 -0.65 -7.41 19.05
N GLU A 127 -1.40 -7.29 20.15
CA GLU A 127 -1.62 -6.01 20.82
C GLU A 127 -0.34 -5.51 21.50
N TYR A 128 0.40 -6.38 22.18
CA TYR A 128 1.72 -6.04 22.71
C TYR A 128 2.66 -5.59 21.58
N PHE A 129 2.68 -6.29 20.45
CA PHE A 129 3.50 -5.90 19.30
C PHE A 129 3.15 -4.49 18.81
N VAL A 130 1.87 -4.20 18.57
CA VAL A 130 1.45 -2.87 18.09
C VAL A 130 1.68 -1.79 19.14
N GLN A 131 1.18 -1.98 20.36
CA GLN A 131 1.19 -0.93 21.39
C GLN A 131 2.59 -0.67 21.95
N SER A 132 3.36 -1.74 22.21
CA SER A 132 4.64 -1.62 22.92
C SER A 132 5.85 -1.57 22.00
N ILE A 133 5.81 -2.25 20.85
CA ILE A 133 6.96 -2.33 19.92
C ILE A 133 6.82 -1.32 18.78
N LEU A 134 5.62 -1.15 18.21
CA LEU A 134 5.35 -0.16 17.17
C LEU A 134 4.84 1.19 17.72
N ASN A 135 4.74 1.35 19.05
CA ASN A 135 4.26 2.57 19.70
C ASN A 135 2.84 3.00 19.29
N GLY A 136 1.96 2.03 18.99
CA GLY A 136 0.58 2.27 18.56
C GLY A 136 0.41 2.44 17.05
N TYR A 137 1.51 2.51 16.28
CA TYR A 137 1.48 2.66 14.83
C TYR A 137 1.35 1.32 14.10
N GLY A 138 0.20 0.67 14.23
CA GLY A 138 -0.09 -0.57 13.53
C GLY A 138 -1.53 -1.04 13.69
N ILE A 139 -1.93 -1.93 12.79
CA ILE A 139 -3.21 -2.63 12.79
C ILE A 139 -2.91 -4.10 13.07
N PRO A 140 -3.34 -4.66 14.22
CA PRO A 140 -3.24 -6.09 14.47
C PRO A 140 -3.95 -6.87 13.37
N THR A 141 -3.27 -7.84 12.75
CA THR A 141 -3.88 -8.68 11.72
C THR A 141 -3.60 -10.16 11.95
N LEU A 142 -4.56 -10.99 11.57
CA LEU A 142 -4.46 -12.46 11.57
C LEU A 142 -4.02 -13.00 10.21
N THR A 143 -4.33 -12.28 9.14
CA THR A 143 -4.11 -12.71 7.75
C THR A 143 -3.10 -11.80 7.06
N ALA A 144 -2.77 -12.12 5.80
CA ALA A 144 -1.95 -11.28 4.94
C ALA A 144 -2.59 -9.92 4.65
N TYR A 145 -3.90 -9.81 4.84
CA TYR A 145 -4.66 -8.59 4.62
C TYR A 145 -4.64 -7.68 5.86
N GLY A 146 -4.22 -6.44 5.67
CA GLY A 146 -3.78 -5.48 6.67
C GLY A 146 -4.35 -4.08 6.48
N GLY A 147 -5.66 -3.96 6.30
CA GLY A 147 -6.37 -2.69 6.28
C GLY A 147 -6.85 -2.25 4.90
N GLU A 148 -6.43 -2.90 3.82
CA GLU A 148 -7.01 -2.74 2.49
C GLU A 148 -8.44 -3.31 2.37
N TYR A 149 -9.06 -3.10 1.21
CA TYR A 149 -10.46 -3.45 0.97
C TYR A 149 -10.74 -4.95 1.14
N GLU A 150 -9.78 -5.82 0.81
CA GLU A 150 -9.89 -7.27 0.93
C GLU A 150 -10.05 -7.75 2.37
N MET A 151 -9.57 -6.97 3.34
CA MET A 151 -9.82 -7.26 4.75
C MET A 151 -11.34 -7.32 5.03
N LEU A 152 -12.13 -6.46 4.38
CA LEU A 152 -13.59 -6.48 4.50
C LEU A 152 -14.19 -7.64 3.71
N THR A 153 -13.74 -7.90 2.50
CA THR A 153 -14.33 -8.96 1.64
C THR A 153 -14.02 -10.37 2.14
N THR A 154 -12.96 -10.52 2.93
CA THR A 154 -12.56 -11.76 3.62
C THR A 154 -13.02 -11.84 5.07
N SER A 155 -13.72 -10.81 5.58
CA SER A 155 -14.18 -10.73 6.98
C SER A 155 -15.02 -11.93 7.44
N ASN A 156 -15.87 -12.49 6.56
CA ASN A 156 -16.67 -13.67 6.89
C ASN A 156 -15.83 -14.93 7.14
N VAL A 157 -14.70 -15.07 6.44
CA VAL A 157 -13.75 -16.17 6.66
C VAL A 157 -12.96 -15.92 7.93
N THR A 158 -12.45 -14.70 8.12
CA THR A 158 -11.61 -14.36 9.28
C THR A 158 -12.38 -14.31 10.59
N ALA A 159 -13.68 -14.00 10.55
CA ALA A 159 -14.54 -13.97 11.74
C ALA A 159 -14.58 -15.31 12.48
N GLN A 160 -14.49 -16.44 11.78
CA GLN A 160 -14.45 -17.79 12.39
C GLN A 160 -13.26 -17.97 13.34
N PHE A 161 -12.25 -17.11 13.18
CA PHE A 161 -11.04 -17.08 13.96
C PHE A 161 -10.98 -15.87 14.91
N ALA A 162 -12.10 -15.17 15.11
CA ALA A 162 -12.16 -13.98 15.98
C ALA A 162 -11.87 -14.29 17.46
N ASN A 163 -11.88 -15.56 17.87
CA ASN A 163 -11.48 -16.01 19.20
C ASN A 163 -9.96 -16.18 19.36
N ILE A 164 -9.21 -16.16 18.25
CA ILE A 164 -7.74 -16.16 18.29
C ILE A 164 -7.30 -14.84 18.92
N THR A 165 -6.93 -14.97 20.18
CA THR A 165 -6.43 -13.90 21.05
C THR A 165 -5.31 -14.50 21.88
N TYR A 166 -4.44 -13.66 22.44
CA TYR A 166 -3.35 -14.13 23.27
C TYR A 166 -3.88 -14.93 24.47
N ASN A 167 -3.64 -16.24 24.46
CA ASN A 167 -4.07 -17.22 25.44
C ASN A 167 -3.06 -18.38 25.53
N PRO A 168 -1.93 -18.17 26.24
CA PRO A 168 -0.91 -19.20 26.41
C PRO A 168 -1.40 -20.49 27.05
N SER A 169 -2.45 -20.44 27.88
CA SER A 169 -3.03 -21.62 28.51
C SER A 169 -3.68 -22.55 27.47
N TYR A 170 -4.45 -21.99 26.53
CA TYR A 170 -5.04 -22.76 25.43
C TYR A 170 -3.96 -23.36 24.51
N ALA A 171 -2.91 -22.59 24.22
CA ALA A 171 -1.78 -23.07 23.43
C ALA A 171 -1.09 -24.27 24.12
N ASN A 172 -0.83 -24.15 25.42
CA ASN A 172 -0.19 -25.20 26.21
C ASN A 172 -1.03 -26.49 26.24
N GLU A 173 -2.33 -26.40 26.49
CA GLU A 173 -3.23 -27.56 26.48
C GLU A 173 -3.25 -28.26 25.10
N THR A 174 -3.36 -27.46 24.04
CA THR A 174 -3.41 -27.97 22.66
C THR A 174 -2.11 -28.66 22.27
N ILE A 175 -0.96 -28.03 22.55
CA ILE A 175 0.37 -28.58 22.25
C ILE A 175 0.62 -29.84 23.07
N TYR A 176 0.26 -29.83 24.36
CA TYR A 176 0.42 -31.00 25.22
C TYR A 176 -0.35 -32.21 24.68
N LYS A 177 -1.62 -32.01 24.32
CA LYS A 177 -2.47 -33.05 23.72
C LYS A 177 -1.91 -33.55 22.39
N ALA A 178 -1.49 -32.66 21.51
CA ALA A 178 -0.96 -33.01 20.20
C ALA A 178 0.35 -33.80 20.31
N LEU A 179 1.34 -33.29 21.03
CA LEU A 179 2.67 -33.89 21.10
C LEU A 179 2.66 -35.23 21.83
N THR A 180 1.92 -35.36 22.94
CA THR A 180 1.81 -36.65 23.66
C THR A 180 1.18 -37.75 22.79
N ALA A 181 0.16 -37.41 21.98
CA ALA A 181 -0.45 -38.34 21.03
C ALA A 181 0.53 -38.84 19.95
N HIS A 182 1.61 -38.10 19.69
CA HIS A 182 2.65 -38.43 18.73
C HIS A 182 3.95 -38.96 19.38
N GLY A 183 3.90 -39.36 20.65
CA GLY A 183 5.01 -40.05 21.33
C GLY A 183 6.07 -39.13 21.93
N PHE A 184 5.82 -37.82 21.98
CA PHE A 184 6.65 -36.90 22.74
C PHE A 184 6.39 -37.06 24.24
N GLN A 185 7.42 -36.86 25.04
CA GLN A 185 7.39 -37.00 26.50
C GLN A 185 7.59 -35.63 27.16
N TYR A 186 6.72 -35.29 28.09
CA TYR A 186 6.85 -34.08 28.91
C TYR A 186 7.47 -34.45 30.27
N ILE A 187 8.75 -34.12 30.47
CA ILE A 187 9.53 -34.54 31.63
C ILE A 187 10.09 -33.28 32.30
N ASN A 188 9.75 -33.07 33.59
CA ASN A 188 10.24 -31.96 34.40
C ASN A 188 10.05 -30.57 33.74
N GLY A 189 8.92 -30.36 33.07
CA GLY A 189 8.61 -29.09 32.39
C GLY A 189 9.27 -28.92 31.03
N LYS A 190 9.87 -29.97 30.44
CA LYS A 190 10.50 -29.93 29.12
C LYS A 190 10.04 -31.07 28.20
N TRP A 191 9.98 -30.78 26.91
CA TRP A 191 9.65 -31.76 25.87
C TRP A 191 10.85 -32.59 25.42
N TYR A 192 10.64 -33.91 25.30
CA TYR A 192 11.60 -34.87 24.78
C TYR A 192 10.97 -35.75 23.70
N TYR A 193 11.76 -36.17 22.72
CA TYR A 193 11.39 -37.17 21.72
C TYR A 193 12.54 -38.17 21.57
N ASN A 194 12.24 -39.47 21.71
CA ASN A 194 13.25 -40.55 21.70
C ASN A 194 14.45 -40.27 22.64
N GLY A 195 14.18 -39.71 23.83
CA GLY A 195 15.20 -39.40 24.84
C GLY A 195 16.01 -38.11 24.60
N SER A 196 15.81 -37.41 23.49
CA SER A 196 16.48 -36.13 23.19
C SER A 196 15.55 -34.93 23.43
N PRO A 197 16.04 -33.78 23.93
CA PRO A 197 15.22 -32.57 24.07
C PRO A 197 14.68 -32.09 22.72
N VAL A 198 13.42 -31.67 22.69
CA VAL A 198 12.84 -31.00 21.52
C VAL A 198 13.37 -29.58 21.47
N THR A 199 14.23 -29.32 20.48
CA THR A 199 14.91 -28.04 20.33
C THR A 199 14.29 -27.21 19.22
N ILE A 200 13.95 -25.96 19.51
CA ILE A 200 13.40 -24.98 18.57
C ILE A 200 14.46 -23.93 18.28
N TYR A 201 14.85 -23.82 17.02
CA TYR A 201 15.77 -22.80 16.54
C TYR A 201 15.00 -21.56 16.09
N VAL A 202 15.17 -20.45 16.79
CA VAL A 202 14.54 -19.16 16.47
C VAL A 202 15.57 -18.27 15.81
N PHE A 203 15.34 -17.84 14.57
CA PHE A 203 16.23 -16.88 13.94
C PHE A 203 15.97 -15.46 14.48
N VAL A 204 17.02 -14.82 15.00
CA VAL A 204 16.94 -13.50 15.63
C VAL A 204 17.71 -12.49 14.78
N ARG A 205 16.95 -11.65 14.06
CA ARG A 205 17.48 -10.54 13.24
C ARG A 205 18.02 -9.42 14.13
N THR A 206 19.34 -9.32 14.23
CA THR A 206 20.06 -8.38 15.12
C THR A 206 20.15 -6.95 14.59
N ASP A 207 20.00 -6.77 13.28
CA ASP A 207 20.05 -5.48 12.59
C ASP A 207 18.73 -4.69 12.67
N THR A 208 17.67 -5.25 13.27
CA THR A 208 16.32 -4.62 13.29
C THR A 208 15.69 -4.68 14.67
N THR A 209 15.19 -3.55 15.18
CA THR A 209 14.69 -3.45 16.56
C THR A 209 13.36 -4.17 16.77
N ALA A 210 12.36 -3.94 15.92
CA ALA A 210 11.03 -4.53 16.11
C ALA A 210 11.06 -6.07 16.11
N ARG A 211 11.71 -6.68 15.10
CA ARG A 211 11.83 -8.14 15.01
C ARG A 211 12.70 -8.71 16.12
N TYR A 212 13.81 -8.06 16.47
CA TYR A 212 14.66 -8.50 17.58
C TYR A 212 13.88 -8.56 18.90
N THR A 213 13.19 -7.47 19.25
CA THR A 213 12.43 -7.36 20.49
C THR A 213 11.31 -8.40 20.54
N TYR A 214 10.57 -8.57 19.45
CA TYR A 214 9.48 -9.54 19.41
C TYR A 214 9.99 -10.99 19.36
N ALA A 215 11.09 -11.28 18.67
CA ALA A 215 11.70 -12.62 18.69
C ALA A 215 12.17 -13.00 20.10
N THR A 216 12.71 -12.05 20.88
CA THR A 216 13.09 -12.29 22.28
C THR A 216 11.86 -12.58 23.16
N PHE A 217 10.78 -11.84 22.96
CA PHE A 217 9.49 -12.16 23.60
C PHE A 217 9.03 -13.58 23.22
N LEU A 218 8.99 -13.91 21.93
CA LEU A 218 8.55 -15.21 21.44
C LEU A 218 9.41 -16.38 21.94
N ILE A 219 10.73 -16.19 22.08
CA ILE A 219 11.63 -17.18 22.71
C ILE A 219 11.15 -17.53 24.12
N SER A 220 10.85 -16.52 24.95
CA SER A 220 10.34 -16.76 26.31
C SER A 220 9.02 -17.53 26.30
N GLN A 221 8.11 -17.19 25.38
CA GLN A 221 6.82 -17.88 25.25
C GLN A 221 6.98 -19.35 24.85
N LEU A 222 7.92 -19.66 23.96
CA LEU A 222 8.22 -21.03 23.55
C LEU A 222 8.91 -21.83 24.67
N GLU A 223 9.76 -21.20 25.48
CA GLU A 223 10.39 -21.82 26.65
C GLU A 223 9.37 -22.16 27.73
N ASP A 224 8.38 -21.28 27.96
CA ASP A 224 7.27 -21.46 28.89
C ASP A 224 6.33 -22.62 28.48
N LEU A 225 6.22 -22.89 27.17
CA LEU A 225 5.56 -24.09 26.64
C LEU A 225 6.39 -25.38 26.82
N GLY A 226 7.58 -25.28 27.42
CA GLY A 226 8.46 -26.40 27.73
C GLY A 226 9.38 -26.83 26.60
N PHE A 227 9.52 -26.05 25.52
CA PHE A 227 10.54 -26.33 24.51
C PHE A 227 11.94 -25.94 25.02
N THR A 228 12.97 -26.59 24.50
CA THR A 228 14.33 -26.07 24.55
C THR A 228 14.48 -25.11 23.38
N VAL A 229 14.86 -23.86 23.60
CA VAL A 229 14.94 -22.85 22.54
C VAL A 229 16.38 -22.41 22.34
N VAL A 230 16.83 -22.35 21.09
CA VAL A 230 18.18 -21.90 20.72
C VAL A 230 18.07 -20.75 19.73
N PRO A 231 18.44 -19.52 20.11
CA PRO A 231 18.45 -18.39 19.20
C PRO A 231 19.61 -18.50 18.19
N ILE A 232 19.32 -18.19 16.93
CA ILE A 232 20.32 -18.07 15.87
C ILE A 232 20.39 -16.61 15.47
N TYR A 233 21.43 -15.93 15.96
CA TYR A 233 21.65 -14.52 15.66
C TYR A 233 22.22 -14.33 14.25
N GLY A 234 21.73 -13.32 13.55
CA GLY A 234 22.18 -12.95 12.22
C GLY A 234 21.63 -11.62 11.73
N ASP A 235 22.09 -11.20 10.57
CA ASP A 235 21.57 -10.07 9.80
C ASP A 235 20.69 -10.56 8.64
N LEU A 236 20.27 -9.65 7.75
CA LEU A 236 19.48 -9.98 6.56
C LEU A 236 20.17 -11.01 5.66
N LEU A 237 21.48 -10.86 5.41
CA LEU A 237 22.20 -11.74 4.49
C LEU A 237 22.20 -13.17 5.01
N LYS A 238 22.52 -13.36 6.30
CA LYS A 238 22.48 -14.68 6.92
C LYS A 238 21.07 -15.27 6.91
N GLN A 239 20.03 -14.47 7.15
CA GLN A 239 18.64 -14.93 7.02
C GLN A 239 18.36 -15.45 5.61
N ILE A 240 18.70 -14.67 4.58
CA ILE A 240 18.48 -15.06 3.18
C ILE A 240 19.17 -16.38 2.90
N THR A 241 20.43 -16.53 3.29
CA THR A 241 21.18 -17.76 3.08
C THR A 241 20.54 -18.98 3.76
N ILE A 242 20.16 -18.89 5.04
CA ILE A 242 19.73 -20.09 5.78
C ILE A 242 18.24 -20.39 5.72
N VAL A 243 17.40 -19.40 5.40
CA VAL A 243 15.93 -19.55 5.40
C VAL A 243 15.39 -19.74 3.99
N TYR A 244 15.71 -18.81 3.07
CA TYR A 244 15.19 -18.81 1.70
C TYR A 244 16.16 -19.45 0.70
N GLY A 245 17.46 -19.50 1.02
CA GLY A 245 18.52 -19.98 0.12
C GLY A 245 18.79 -21.48 0.21
N MET A 246 18.03 -22.22 1.02
CA MET A 246 18.24 -23.64 1.30
C MET A 246 16.90 -24.41 1.37
N PRO A 247 16.88 -25.73 1.07
CA PRO A 247 15.69 -26.56 1.26
C PRO A 247 15.22 -26.51 2.73
N PRO A 248 13.94 -26.31 3.03
CA PRO A 248 13.49 -26.06 4.40
C PRO A 248 13.76 -27.22 5.37
N ASN A 249 13.94 -28.46 4.89
CA ASN A 249 14.32 -29.61 5.71
C ASN A 249 15.83 -29.76 5.96
N GLU A 250 16.67 -29.01 5.25
CA GLU A 250 18.15 -29.05 5.32
C GLU A 250 18.70 -27.75 5.93
N THR A 251 18.00 -27.22 6.94
CA THR A 251 18.30 -25.92 7.54
C THR A 251 18.15 -25.94 9.05
N SER A 252 18.83 -24.98 9.68
CA SER A 252 18.76 -24.74 11.12
C SER A 252 17.83 -23.58 11.43
N TRP A 253 16.53 -23.74 11.20
CA TRP A 253 15.53 -22.82 11.73
C TRP A 253 14.17 -23.52 11.86
N ASN A 254 13.42 -23.09 12.87
CA ASN A 254 12.04 -23.50 13.09
C ASN A 254 11.10 -22.30 13.04
N VAL A 255 11.55 -21.15 13.54
CA VAL A 255 10.75 -19.94 13.71
C VAL A 255 11.53 -18.71 13.26
N LEU A 256 10.85 -17.81 12.56
CA LEU A 256 11.36 -16.51 12.14
C LEU A 256 10.28 -15.44 12.32
N VAL A 257 10.67 -14.25 12.78
CA VAL A 257 9.81 -13.05 12.72
C VAL A 257 10.17 -12.26 11.47
N GLU A 258 9.21 -12.09 10.57
CA GLU A 258 9.37 -11.48 9.25
C GLU A 258 8.83 -10.05 9.19
N ALA A 259 9.18 -9.36 8.09
CA ALA A 259 8.71 -8.02 7.76
C ALA A 259 8.80 -7.81 6.25
N TRP A 260 7.69 -7.47 5.61
CA TRP A 260 7.53 -7.31 4.17
C TRP A 260 6.99 -5.91 3.83
N GLY A 261 7.51 -5.27 2.79
CA GLY A 261 6.96 -4.01 2.25
C GLY A 261 6.13 -4.27 0.99
N GLY A 262 5.38 -3.26 0.52
CA GLY A 262 4.55 -3.39 -0.68
C GLY A 262 3.37 -4.36 -0.52
N THR A 263 2.73 -4.37 0.66
CA THR A 263 1.68 -5.33 1.03
C THR A 263 0.30 -4.69 1.19
N TYR A 264 0.05 -3.59 0.47
CA TYR A 264 -1.22 -2.90 0.45
C TYR A 264 -1.60 -2.68 -1.02
N GLY A 265 -2.87 -2.92 -1.36
CA GLY A 265 -3.38 -2.85 -2.73
C GLY A 265 -4.91 -2.93 -2.73
N TYR A 266 -5.57 -2.44 -3.79
CA TYR A 266 -7.04 -2.45 -3.86
C TYR A 266 -7.64 -3.78 -4.33
N PHE A 267 -6.96 -4.45 -5.28
CA PHE A 267 -7.29 -5.77 -5.81
C PHE A 267 -6.06 -6.68 -5.70
N ASP A 268 -5.77 -7.18 -4.52
CA ASP A 268 -4.51 -7.85 -4.22
C ASP A 268 -4.69 -9.34 -3.92
N TRP A 269 -5.00 -10.12 -4.96
CA TRP A 269 -5.01 -11.57 -4.85
C TRP A 269 -3.60 -12.16 -4.76
N GLY A 270 -2.59 -11.44 -5.28
CA GLY A 270 -1.20 -11.88 -5.36
C GLY A 270 -0.55 -11.99 -3.98
N LEU A 271 -0.93 -11.11 -3.05
CA LEU A 271 -0.43 -11.12 -1.68
C LEU A 271 -0.70 -12.45 -0.95
N PRO A 272 -1.96 -12.91 -0.75
CA PRO A 272 -2.18 -14.21 -0.12
C PRO A 272 -1.72 -15.38 -0.98
N ALA A 273 -1.74 -15.27 -2.32
CA ALA A 273 -1.21 -16.31 -3.20
C ALA A 273 0.29 -16.55 -2.97
N SER A 274 1.08 -15.47 -2.86
CA SER A 274 2.51 -15.58 -2.59
C SER A 274 2.80 -15.99 -1.15
N PHE A 275 2.07 -15.46 -0.17
CA PHE A 275 2.35 -15.70 1.24
C PHE A 275 1.85 -17.06 1.76
N TYR A 276 0.82 -17.63 1.13
CA TYR A 276 0.20 -18.88 1.55
C TYR A 276 0.34 -20.01 0.54
N GLY A 277 0.66 -19.72 -0.73
CA GLY A 277 0.90 -20.70 -1.79
C GLY A 277 2.39 -21.02 -1.97
N ALA A 278 2.70 -22.23 -2.45
CA ALA A 278 4.07 -22.63 -2.74
C ALA A 278 4.53 -22.14 -4.13
N PHE A 279 3.60 -22.08 -5.10
CA PHE A 279 3.89 -21.82 -6.50
C PHE A 279 4.58 -20.46 -6.74
N PHE A 280 4.20 -19.44 -5.97
CA PHE A 280 4.74 -18.07 -6.07
C PHE A 280 5.91 -17.79 -5.12
N GLY A 281 6.47 -18.81 -4.49
CA GLY A 281 7.85 -18.78 -3.99
C GLY A 281 8.13 -18.21 -2.60
N ASN A 282 7.13 -17.75 -1.83
CA ASN A 282 7.34 -17.22 -0.47
C ASN A 282 6.88 -18.16 0.66
N LEU A 283 6.89 -19.48 0.42
CA LEU A 283 6.47 -20.50 1.38
C LEU A 283 7.50 -21.65 1.55
N PRO A 284 7.85 -22.05 2.80
CA PRO A 284 8.78 -23.15 3.12
C PRO A 284 8.14 -24.55 3.01
N ALA A 285 7.21 -24.76 2.09
CA ALA A 285 6.50 -26.02 1.91
C ALA A 285 6.11 -26.22 0.46
N SER A 286 5.96 -27.48 0.03
CA SER A 286 5.61 -27.81 -1.35
C SER A 286 4.12 -28.11 -1.51
N ASP A 287 3.57 -27.64 -2.62
CA ASP A 287 2.34 -28.12 -3.21
C ASP A 287 2.56 -29.47 -3.94
N ALA A 288 1.60 -29.88 -4.77
CA ALA A 288 1.72 -31.08 -5.59
C ALA A 288 2.73 -30.95 -6.75
N TYR A 289 3.15 -29.73 -7.11
CA TYR A 289 4.16 -29.46 -8.12
C TYR A 289 5.58 -29.55 -7.57
N GLY A 290 5.76 -29.50 -6.23
CA GLY A 290 7.05 -29.68 -5.58
C GLY A 290 7.87 -28.39 -5.51
N THR A 291 7.22 -27.26 -5.22
CA THR A 291 7.76 -25.90 -5.37
C THR A 291 7.95 -25.16 -4.03
N ALA A 292 8.52 -25.80 -3.00
CA ALA A 292 8.93 -25.06 -1.79
C ALA A 292 9.94 -23.97 -2.15
N TRP A 293 9.71 -22.74 -1.69
CA TRP A 293 10.42 -21.54 -2.14
C TRP A 293 10.48 -21.37 -3.67
N GLY A 294 9.52 -21.97 -4.38
CA GLY A 294 9.48 -22.02 -5.84
C GLY A 294 10.45 -23.02 -6.49
N ILE A 295 11.36 -23.64 -5.74
CA ILE A 295 12.52 -24.34 -6.34
C ILE A 295 12.86 -25.73 -5.77
N TRP A 296 12.40 -26.10 -4.57
CA TRP A 296 12.69 -27.41 -3.96
C TRP A 296 11.44 -28.26 -3.72
N ASN A 297 11.57 -29.58 -3.83
CA ASN A 297 10.46 -30.50 -3.54
C ASN A 297 10.59 -31.13 -2.16
N THR A 298 9.71 -30.74 -1.24
CA THR A 298 9.65 -31.23 0.14
C THR A 298 8.36 -31.98 0.47
N THR A 299 7.61 -32.41 -0.55
CA THR A 299 6.30 -33.08 -0.39
C THR A 299 6.34 -34.32 0.51
N SER A 300 7.46 -35.06 0.53
CA SER A 300 7.67 -36.25 1.37
C SER A 300 8.05 -35.93 2.82
N MET A 301 8.36 -34.66 3.12
CA MET A 301 8.86 -34.18 4.40
C MET A 301 7.83 -33.36 5.18
N GLN A 302 6.59 -33.27 4.70
CA GLN A 302 5.50 -32.53 5.33
C GLN A 302 4.24 -33.40 5.51
N GLU A 303 3.23 -32.88 6.22
CA GLU A 303 1.97 -33.60 6.36
C GLU A 303 1.31 -33.78 4.99
N PRO A 304 0.80 -34.99 4.63
CA PRO A 304 0.10 -35.19 3.37
C PRO A 304 -1.10 -34.25 3.19
N GLN A 305 -1.78 -33.92 4.29
CA GLN A 305 -2.87 -32.95 4.29
C GLN A 305 -2.39 -31.54 3.90
N LEU A 306 -1.22 -31.11 4.40
CA LEU A 306 -0.67 -29.81 4.05
C LEU A 306 -0.43 -29.70 2.55
N THR A 307 0.14 -30.74 1.91
CA THR A 307 0.33 -30.76 0.45
C THR A 307 -0.99 -30.61 -0.32
N GLN A 308 -2.07 -31.22 0.17
CA GLN A 308 -3.40 -31.11 -0.44
C GLN A 308 -3.97 -29.69 -0.30
N GLU A 309 -3.81 -29.09 0.87
CA GLU A 309 -4.28 -27.72 1.16
C GLU A 309 -3.52 -26.68 0.33
N LEU A 310 -2.19 -26.78 0.23
CA LEU A 310 -1.37 -25.91 -0.63
C LEU A 310 -1.73 -26.07 -2.10
N ASN A 311 -1.98 -27.30 -2.56
CA ASN A 311 -2.44 -27.52 -3.92
C ASN A 311 -3.81 -26.86 -4.21
N ILE A 312 -4.69 -26.70 -3.22
CA ILE A 312 -5.92 -25.91 -3.40
C ILE A 312 -5.57 -24.43 -3.61
N ILE A 313 -4.70 -23.88 -2.76
CA ILE A 313 -4.24 -22.49 -2.85
C ILE A 313 -3.61 -22.22 -4.21
N ASP A 314 -2.64 -23.04 -4.63
CA ASP A 314 -1.87 -22.78 -5.84
C ASP A 314 -2.71 -22.93 -7.10
N ASN A 315 -3.62 -23.91 -7.17
CA ASN A 315 -4.56 -24.02 -8.30
C ASN A 315 -5.47 -22.79 -8.42
N LEU A 316 -5.99 -22.26 -7.30
CA LEU A 316 -6.80 -21.05 -7.30
C LEU A 316 -5.97 -19.81 -7.62
N SER A 317 -4.73 -19.74 -7.14
CA SER A 317 -3.81 -18.63 -7.41
C SER A 317 -3.45 -18.56 -8.89
N VAL A 318 -3.22 -19.71 -9.55
CA VAL A 318 -3.04 -19.79 -11.01
C VAL A 318 -4.30 -19.35 -11.75
N ILE A 319 -5.49 -19.73 -11.29
CA ILE A 319 -6.76 -19.25 -11.87
C ILE A 319 -6.86 -17.72 -11.79
N LEU A 320 -6.51 -17.13 -10.65
CA LEU A 320 -6.53 -15.68 -10.43
C LEU A 320 -5.48 -14.97 -11.29
N ALA A 321 -4.26 -15.49 -11.35
CA ALA A 321 -3.14 -14.95 -12.14
C ALA A 321 -3.46 -14.82 -13.62
N TYR A 322 -4.19 -15.79 -14.19
CA TYR A 322 -4.59 -15.78 -15.59
C TYR A 322 -6.00 -15.23 -15.83
N SER A 323 -6.61 -14.57 -14.83
CA SER A 323 -7.97 -14.03 -14.88
C SER A 323 -9.02 -15.06 -15.36
N ASN A 324 -8.86 -16.33 -14.98
CA ASN A 324 -9.72 -17.44 -15.39
C ASN A 324 -10.99 -17.58 -14.52
N PHE A 325 -11.69 -16.47 -14.34
CA PHE A 325 -12.99 -16.39 -13.67
C PHE A 325 -13.93 -15.49 -14.49
N THR A 326 -15.19 -15.37 -14.11
CA THR A 326 -16.21 -14.69 -14.92
C THR A 326 -16.90 -13.52 -14.19
N SER A 327 -16.70 -13.39 -12.86
CA SER A 327 -17.33 -12.34 -12.07
C SER A 327 -16.55 -12.00 -10.79
N ALA A 328 -16.89 -10.86 -10.17
CA ALA A 328 -16.35 -10.45 -8.88
C ALA A 328 -16.67 -11.45 -7.76
N GLU A 329 -17.87 -12.04 -7.76
CA GLU A 329 -18.27 -13.05 -6.77
C GLU A 329 -17.37 -14.29 -6.84
N GLN A 330 -17.00 -14.72 -8.07
CA GLN A 330 -16.10 -15.85 -8.26
C GLN A 330 -14.68 -15.50 -7.81
N TYR A 331 -14.19 -14.30 -8.15
CA TYR A 331 -12.90 -13.78 -7.68
C TYR A 331 -12.82 -13.81 -6.15
N TYR A 332 -13.77 -13.15 -5.46
CA TYR A 332 -13.75 -13.10 -4.00
C TYR A 332 -13.98 -14.45 -3.35
N ARG A 333 -14.73 -15.37 -3.98
CA ARG A 333 -14.84 -16.74 -3.50
C ARG A 333 -13.47 -17.43 -3.46
N TYR A 334 -12.64 -17.25 -4.49
CA TYR A 334 -11.30 -17.84 -4.54
C TYR A 334 -10.36 -17.21 -3.52
N VAL A 335 -10.34 -15.88 -3.42
CA VAL A 335 -9.57 -15.15 -2.41
C VAL A 335 -9.97 -15.58 -0.99
N ASN A 336 -11.26 -15.76 -0.71
CA ASN A 336 -11.76 -16.27 0.56
C ASN A 336 -11.27 -17.69 0.87
N ILE A 337 -11.25 -18.59 -0.11
CA ILE A 337 -10.74 -19.96 0.07
C ILE A 337 -9.23 -19.95 0.34
N ILE A 338 -8.46 -19.17 -0.41
CA ILE A 338 -7.01 -19.02 -0.20
C ILE A 338 -6.74 -18.48 1.20
N THR A 339 -7.46 -17.43 1.62
CA THR A 339 -7.31 -16.83 2.95
C THR A 339 -7.64 -17.83 4.06
N TYR A 340 -8.71 -18.61 3.91
CA TYR A 340 -9.07 -19.66 4.87
C TYR A 340 -7.94 -20.68 5.04
N TYR A 341 -7.43 -21.23 3.94
CA TYR A 341 -6.34 -22.22 3.99
C TYR A 341 -5.01 -21.61 4.46
N GLY A 342 -4.75 -20.34 4.16
CA GLY A 342 -3.62 -19.59 4.73
C GLY A 342 -3.64 -19.56 6.26
N ILE A 343 -4.81 -19.34 6.86
CA ILE A 343 -4.98 -19.33 8.32
C ILE A 343 -4.84 -20.75 8.89
N VAL A 344 -5.55 -21.74 8.32
CA VAL A 344 -5.60 -23.09 8.93
C VAL A 344 -4.33 -23.90 8.72
N THR A 345 -3.58 -23.70 7.63
CA THR A 345 -2.27 -24.35 7.44
C THR A 345 -1.25 -23.88 8.48
N ALA A 346 -1.41 -22.63 8.96
CA ALA A 346 -0.67 -22.02 10.05
C ALA A 346 0.86 -22.00 9.85
N ILE A 347 1.33 -21.91 8.60
CA ILE A 347 2.76 -21.74 8.29
C ILE A 347 3.19 -20.30 8.54
N ARG A 348 2.37 -19.35 8.07
CA ARG A 348 2.62 -17.91 8.17
C ARG A 348 1.55 -17.26 9.04
N LEU A 349 1.94 -16.80 10.23
CA LEU A 349 1.03 -16.25 11.22
C LEU A 349 1.11 -14.73 11.23
N GLY A 350 0.09 -14.05 10.71
CA GLY A 350 0.06 -12.58 10.67
C GLY A 350 0.20 -11.97 12.07
N LEU A 351 0.94 -10.86 12.19
CA LEU A 351 1.19 -10.16 13.44
C LEU A 351 0.56 -8.76 13.43
N ALA A 352 0.93 -7.94 12.45
CA ALA A 352 0.36 -6.59 12.26
C ALA A 352 0.69 -6.02 10.87
N GLN A 353 -0.18 -5.16 10.35
CA GLN A 353 0.22 -4.14 9.38
C GLN A 353 0.81 -2.97 10.15
N GLY A 354 2.09 -2.68 9.94
CA GLY A 354 2.78 -1.53 10.50
C GLY A 354 2.37 -0.23 9.81
N LEU A 355 2.07 0.79 10.60
CA LEU A 355 1.78 2.16 10.18
C LEU A 355 2.91 3.13 10.57
N VAL A 356 4.15 2.63 10.66
CA VAL A 356 5.30 3.38 11.18
C VAL A 356 5.45 4.68 10.41
N PRO A 357 5.32 5.85 11.06
CA PRO A 357 5.12 7.09 10.34
C PRO A 357 6.43 7.67 9.81
N ILE A 358 6.31 8.49 8.78
CA ILE A 358 7.33 9.49 8.44
C ILE A 358 6.98 10.78 9.19
N PHE A 359 7.87 11.22 10.07
CA PHE A 359 7.71 12.50 10.76
C PHE A 359 8.18 13.66 9.88
N VAL A 360 7.32 14.67 9.72
CA VAL A 360 7.60 15.86 8.92
C VAL A 360 7.57 17.10 9.81
N ASN A 361 8.58 17.97 9.69
CA ASN A 361 8.56 19.27 10.32
C ASN A 361 7.61 20.21 9.56
N SER A 362 6.41 20.45 10.12
CA SER A 362 5.36 21.26 9.49
C SER A 362 5.75 22.74 9.27
N GLN A 363 6.83 23.21 9.90
CA GLN A 363 7.37 24.55 9.67
C GLN A 363 8.26 24.61 8.43
N MET A 364 8.72 23.46 7.91
CA MET A 364 9.59 23.37 6.73
C MET A 364 8.83 22.87 5.50
N ALA A 365 7.85 21.98 5.68
CA ALA A 365 7.05 21.42 4.60
C ALA A 365 5.59 21.27 5.02
N GLN A 366 4.69 21.67 4.13
CA GLN A 366 3.24 21.49 4.27
C GLN A 366 2.64 21.05 2.94
N GLY A 367 1.43 20.49 2.98
CA GLY A 367 0.70 20.13 1.77
C GLY A 367 1.25 18.91 1.03
N LEU A 368 2.00 18.04 1.71
CA LEU A 368 2.39 16.73 1.15
C LEU A 368 1.16 15.81 1.09
N ILE A 369 1.12 14.93 0.09
CA ILE A 369 0.02 13.98 -0.17
C ILE A 369 0.60 12.56 -0.05
N PRO A 370 0.43 11.90 1.11
CA PRO A 370 0.90 10.54 1.30
C PRO A 370 0.01 9.58 0.51
N ASN A 371 0.60 8.52 -0.03
CA ASN A 371 -0.11 7.45 -0.72
C ASN A 371 0.12 6.13 0.02
N PHE A 372 -0.95 5.36 0.27
CA PHE A 372 -0.85 4.10 1.00
C PHE A 372 -0.06 3.00 0.27
N ILE A 373 0.06 3.07 -1.06
CA ILE A 373 0.85 2.15 -1.88
C ILE A 373 2.31 2.60 -1.95
N GLU A 374 2.54 3.88 -2.25
CA GLU A 374 3.85 4.39 -2.69
C GLU A 374 4.63 5.17 -1.61
N GLY A 375 3.96 5.58 -0.54
CA GLY A 375 4.55 6.36 0.53
C GLY A 375 4.37 7.88 0.37
N LEU A 376 5.26 8.65 1.00
CA LEU A 376 5.11 10.11 1.09
C LEU A 376 5.70 10.87 -0.10
N VAL A 377 6.73 10.30 -0.75
CA VAL A 377 7.43 10.95 -1.85
C VAL A 377 6.81 10.50 -3.18
N THR A 378 5.85 11.29 -3.65
CA THR A 378 5.07 11.08 -4.87
C THR A 378 5.12 12.33 -5.77
N PRO A 379 4.79 12.24 -7.07
CA PRO A 379 4.65 13.42 -7.93
C PRO A 379 3.69 14.46 -7.36
N PHE A 380 2.61 13.99 -6.73
CA PHE A 380 1.57 14.82 -6.12
C PHE A 380 2.06 15.54 -4.87
N SER A 381 2.83 14.86 -4.01
CA SER A 381 3.51 15.51 -2.89
C SER A 381 4.42 16.63 -3.36
N TYR A 382 5.22 16.43 -4.40
CA TYR A 382 6.10 17.48 -4.92
C TYR A 382 5.32 18.66 -5.54
N LEU A 383 4.24 18.37 -6.26
CA LEU A 383 3.41 19.39 -6.88
C LEU A 383 2.73 20.31 -5.85
N THR A 384 2.21 19.71 -4.79
CA THR A 384 1.38 20.38 -3.77
C THR A 384 2.18 20.90 -2.57
N ALA A 385 3.41 20.42 -2.39
CA ALA A 385 4.29 20.84 -1.31
C ALA A 385 4.47 22.36 -1.27
N LYS A 386 4.49 22.88 -0.04
CA LYS A 386 4.79 24.28 0.26
C LYS A 386 5.92 24.33 1.29
N ALA A 387 6.85 25.26 1.08
CA ALA A 387 7.95 25.54 1.99
C ALA A 387 8.12 27.07 2.16
N PRO A 388 8.57 27.58 3.32
CA PRO A 388 8.75 29.03 3.53
C PRO A 388 9.68 29.70 2.51
N SER A 389 10.70 28.98 2.04
CA SER A 389 11.68 29.46 1.06
C SER A 389 11.36 29.05 -0.39
N GLY A 390 10.29 28.29 -0.63
CA GLY A 390 10.07 27.58 -1.90
C GLY A 390 11.05 26.42 -2.15
N GLN A 391 11.95 26.13 -1.21
CA GLN A 391 12.89 25.01 -1.28
C GLN A 391 12.54 23.94 -0.24
N LEU A 392 12.35 22.71 -0.72
CA LEU A 392 12.13 21.53 0.10
C LEU A 392 13.39 20.67 0.15
N ILE A 393 13.95 20.42 1.33
CA ILE A 393 15.10 19.55 1.51
C ILE A 393 14.62 18.26 2.19
N ILE A 394 14.79 17.12 1.51
CA ILE A 394 14.36 15.80 1.97
C ILE A 394 15.62 14.97 2.19
N GLY A 395 15.73 14.32 3.35
CA GLY A 395 16.78 13.34 3.58
C GLY A 395 16.39 11.99 3.01
N VAL A 396 17.29 11.35 2.27
CA VAL A 396 17.10 10.00 1.72
C VAL A 396 18.27 9.09 2.12
N ARG A 397 17.98 7.83 2.41
CA ARG A 397 19.00 6.87 2.87
C ARG A 397 20.10 6.67 1.82
N HIS A 398 19.71 6.51 0.57
CA HIS A 398 20.57 6.55 -0.62
C HIS A 398 19.88 7.44 -1.69
N LEU A 399 20.62 7.90 -2.69
CA LEU A 399 20.01 8.53 -3.88
C LEU A 399 19.49 7.48 -4.87
N ALA A 400 20.24 6.39 -5.03
CA ALA A 400 19.88 5.22 -5.81
C ALA A 400 20.76 4.04 -5.35
N ARG A 401 20.29 2.82 -5.62
CA ARG A 401 21.06 1.57 -5.49
C ARG A 401 20.97 0.69 -6.74
N GLY A 402 20.05 0.99 -7.66
CA GLY A 402 19.99 0.50 -9.02
C GLY A 402 20.36 1.57 -10.05
N SER A 403 20.19 1.25 -11.33
CA SER A 403 20.39 2.16 -12.45
C SER A 403 19.11 2.93 -12.80
N MET A 404 19.20 4.02 -13.55
CA MET A 404 18.06 4.85 -13.96
C MET A 404 17.64 4.66 -15.42
N ASN A 405 17.64 3.43 -15.97
CA ASN A 405 17.13 3.15 -17.32
C ASN A 405 15.67 2.61 -17.31
N PRO A 406 14.90 2.82 -18.38
CA PRO A 406 13.47 2.46 -18.41
C PRO A 406 13.20 0.97 -18.67
N VAL A 407 14.19 0.14 -19.04
CA VAL A 407 13.95 -1.27 -19.39
C VAL A 407 14.12 -2.19 -18.19
N ALA A 408 15.18 -2.06 -17.41
CA ALA A 408 15.40 -2.86 -16.21
C ALA A 408 16.16 -2.06 -15.14
N GLY A 409 15.89 -0.76 -15.07
CA GLY A 409 16.35 0.14 -14.01
C GLY A 409 15.23 0.48 -13.02
N TRP A 410 15.48 1.48 -12.16
CA TRP A 410 14.58 1.96 -11.11
C TRP A 410 14.16 0.89 -10.08
N THR A 411 14.93 -0.19 -9.98
CA THR A 411 14.65 -1.39 -9.14
C THR A 411 14.80 -1.18 -7.64
N ASP A 412 15.10 0.03 -7.19
CA ASP A 412 15.36 0.30 -5.79
C ASP A 412 14.44 1.40 -5.23
N ALA A 413 13.98 1.20 -4.00
CA ALA A 413 13.11 2.15 -3.30
C ALA A 413 13.73 3.54 -3.05
N TYR A 414 15.02 3.76 -3.36
CA TYR A 414 15.70 5.03 -3.14
C TYR A 414 15.64 5.93 -4.38
N SER A 415 15.86 5.36 -5.58
CA SER A 415 15.79 6.09 -6.85
C SER A 415 14.39 6.62 -7.15
N VAL A 416 13.35 5.98 -6.57
CA VAL A 416 11.95 6.45 -6.51
C VAL A 416 11.82 7.94 -6.20
N ALA A 417 12.57 8.47 -5.23
CA ALA A 417 12.46 9.88 -4.85
C ALA A 417 12.86 10.84 -5.99
N THR A 418 13.78 10.42 -6.86
CA THR A 418 14.14 11.16 -8.07
C THR A 418 13.09 10.96 -9.16
N ALA A 419 12.67 9.71 -9.39
CA ALA A 419 11.66 9.35 -10.39
C ALA A 419 10.33 10.10 -10.18
N SER A 420 9.83 10.18 -8.95
CA SER A 420 8.59 10.89 -8.61
C SER A 420 8.62 12.39 -8.96
N GLY A 421 9.80 12.99 -9.19
CA GLY A 421 9.90 14.35 -9.71
C GLY A 421 10.01 14.39 -11.22
N ALA A 422 10.73 13.43 -11.81
CA ALA A 422 11.07 13.40 -13.22
C ALA A 422 9.96 12.86 -14.13
N PHE A 423 9.01 12.09 -13.59
CA PHE A 423 7.97 11.41 -14.36
C PHE A 423 6.56 11.66 -13.81
N LEU A 424 5.57 11.57 -14.70
CA LEU A 424 4.15 11.61 -14.37
C LEU A 424 3.47 10.35 -14.95
N PRO A 425 3.09 9.40 -14.09
CA PRO A 425 2.31 8.23 -14.47
C PRO A 425 1.02 8.59 -15.22
N ILE A 426 0.65 7.81 -16.25
CA ILE A 426 -0.59 8.00 -17.02
C ILE A 426 -1.84 7.46 -16.31
N ASP A 427 -1.65 6.64 -15.28
CA ASP A 427 -2.63 6.33 -14.26
C ASP A 427 -1.93 6.37 -12.89
N TYR A 428 -2.71 6.50 -11.83
CA TYR A 428 -2.16 6.53 -10.49
C TYR A 428 -3.12 5.97 -9.47
N SER A 429 -2.56 5.46 -8.38
CA SER A 429 -3.33 4.95 -7.26
C SER A 429 -3.91 6.12 -6.45
N ILE A 430 -5.21 6.06 -6.14
CA ILE A 430 -5.85 7.03 -5.24
C ILE A 430 -5.15 6.92 -3.88
N PRO A 431 -4.67 8.05 -3.31
CA PRO A 431 -3.83 8.06 -2.11
C PRO A 431 -4.35 7.23 -0.93
N GLY A 432 -5.66 7.27 -0.68
CA GLY A 432 -6.27 6.66 0.50
C GLY A 432 -6.80 5.25 0.30
N ASN A 433 -6.73 4.64 -0.89
CA ASN A 433 -7.30 3.30 -1.12
C ASN A 433 -6.54 2.42 -2.12
N GLY A 434 -5.61 2.96 -2.92
CA GLY A 434 -4.89 2.18 -3.94
C GLY A 434 -5.63 1.96 -5.28
N TYR A 435 -6.86 2.43 -5.47
CA TYR A 435 -7.64 2.26 -6.71
C TYR A 435 -7.08 3.15 -7.84
N LEU A 436 -6.98 2.61 -9.05
CA LEU A 436 -6.38 3.32 -10.18
C LEU A 436 -7.31 4.37 -10.79
N VAL A 437 -6.75 5.54 -11.10
CA VAL A 437 -7.42 6.60 -11.87
C VAL A 437 -6.51 7.12 -12.99
N PRO A 438 -7.06 7.50 -14.15
CA PRO A 438 -6.26 8.06 -15.24
C PRO A 438 -5.70 9.45 -14.89
N VAL A 439 -4.51 9.75 -15.39
CA VAL A 439 -3.78 11.01 -15.23
C VAL A 439 -3.26 11.45 -16.60
N GLY A 440 -3.53 12.69 -17.01
CA GLY A 440 -3.10 13.19 -18.32
C GLY A 440 -3.78 12.55 -19.54
N ILE A 441 -4.64 11.55 -19.35
CA ILE A 441 -5.36 10.86 -20.44
C ILE A 441 -6.87 10.87 -20.22
N THR A 442 -7.60 10.61 -21.30
CA THR A 442 -9.02 10.21 -21.25
C THR A 442 -9.17 8.92 -22.03
N TYR A 443 -10.11 8.07 -21.63
CA TYR A 443 -10.36 6.82 -22.35
C TYR A 443 -11.85 6.53 -22.49
N LYS A 444 -12.15 5.64 -23.43
CA LYS A 444 -13.48 5.04 -23.62
C LYS A 444 -13.29 3.54 -23.75
N LEU A 445 -13.82 2.78 -22.79
CA LEU A 445 -14.01 1.35 -22.96
C LEU A 445 -15.10 1.14 -24.02
N VAL A 446 -14.71 0.66 -25.20
CA VAL A 446 -15.61 0.43 -26.33
C VAL A 446 -16.40 -0.85 -26.12
N ASN A 447 -15.71 -1.92 -25.70
CA ASN A 447 -16.33 -3.21 -25.44
C ASN A 447 -15.49 -4.04 -24.45
N ILE A 448 -16.15 -4.87 -23.66
CA ILE A 448 -15.54 -5.82 -22.73
C ILE A 448 -16.34 -7.12 -22.73
N SER A 449 -15.65 -8.25 -22.80
CA SER A 449 -16.25 -9.58 -22.78
C SER A 449 -15.34 -10.55 -22.03
N VAL A 450 -15.93 -11.44 -21.24
CA VAL A 450 -15.20 -12.50 -20.54
C VAL A 450 -14.52 -13.44 -21.54
N ASN A 451 -15.15 -13.66 -22.69
CA ASN A 451 -14.64 -14.50 -23.77
C ASN A 451 -14.06 -13.64 -24.90
N ALA A 452 -13.07 -14.16 -25.61
CA ALA A 452 -12.51 -13.51 -26.79
C ALA A 452 -13.55 -13.49 -27.93
N SER A 453 -14.40 -12.48 -27.96
CA SER A 453 -15.54 -12.35 -28.87
C SER A 453 -15.60 -11.00 -29.59
N ILE A 454 -14.70 -10.07 -29.28
CA ILE A 454 -14.62 -8.77 -29.92
C ILE A 454 -13.77 -8.91 -31.17
N PRO A 455 -14.30 -8.73 -32.39
CA PRO A 455 -13.50 -8.90 -33.61
C PRO A 455 -12.45 -7.78 -33.72
N VAL A 456 -11.18 -8.16 -33.89
CA VAL A 456 -10.10 -7.20 -34.15
C VAL A 456 -10.04 -6.92 -35.66
N PRO A 457 -10.13 -5.65 -36.11
CA PRO A 457 -10.05 -5.34 -37.53
C PRO A 457 -8.72 -5.80 -38.15
N THR A 458 -8.75 -6.39 -39.35
CA THR A 458 -7.51 -6.78 -40.06
C THR A 458 -6.68 -5.58 -40.52
N SER A 459 -7.24 -4.37 -40.49
CA SER A 459 -6.50 -3.12 -40.70
C SER A 459 -5.75 -2.65 -39.46
N ALA A 460 -6.04 -3.20 -38.27
CA ALA A 460 -5.26 -2.94 -37.07
C ALA A 460 -3.82 -3.46 -37.24
N LEU A 461 -2.92 -2.90 -36.46
CA LEU A 461 -1.49 -3.18 -36.48
C LEU A 461 -1.10 -4.02 -35.27
N VAL A 462 -0.07 -4.84 -35.43
CA VAL A 462 0.54 -5.64 -34.36
C VAL A 462 2.03 -5.81 -34.62
N PHE A 463 2.82 -5.91 -33.55
CA PHE A 463 4.23 -6.24 -33.68
C PHE A 463 4.39 -7.76 -33.85
N ASN A 464 5.03 -8.19 -34.93
CA ASN A 464 5.33 -9.59 -35.17
C ASN A 464 6.74 -9.90 -34.66
N ALA A 465 6.82 -10.60 -33.52
CA ALA A 465 8.08 -10.96 -32.88
C ALA A 465 8.99 -11.84 -33.76
N THR A 466 8.42 -12.70 -34.62
CA THR A 466 9.20 -13.58 -35.51
C THR A 466 9.92 -12.79 -36.60
N SER A 467 9.23 -11.84 -37.25
CA SER A 467 9.83 -10.99 -38.29
C SER A 467 10.49 -9.73 -37.73
N MET A 468 10.28 -9.40 -36.45
CA MET A 468 10.68 -8.15 -35.79
C MET A 468 10.20 -6.91 -36.56
N GLN A 469 8.94 -6.94 -37.01
CA GLN A 469 8.34 -5.87 -37.82
C GLN A 469 6.89 -5.64 -37.40
N VAL A 470 6.40 -4.42 -37.62
CA VAL A 470 4.98 -4.11 -37.50
C VAL A 470 4.27 -4.57 -38.77
N GLY A 471 3.15 -5.27 -38.59
CA GLY A 471 2.29 -5.72 -39.67
C GLY A 471 0.82 -5.60 -39.30
N HIS A 472 -0.04 -6.09 -40.19
CA HIS A 472 -1.47 -6.16 -39.94
C HIS A 472 -1.84 -7.36 -39.07
N VAL A 473 -2.88 -7.19 -38.26
CA VAL A 473 -3.47 -8.26 -37.46
C VAL A 473 -3.98 -9.39 -38.37
N PRO A 474 -3.69 -10.66 -38.06
CA PRO A 474 -4.21 -11.80 -38.82
C PRO A 474 -5.76 -11.83 -38.89
N PRO A 475 -6.37 -12.29 -40.00
CA PRO A 475 -7.80 -12.53 -40.06
C PRO A 475 -8.26 -13.53 -38.99
N GLY A 476 -9.43 -13.27 -38.39
CA GLY A 476 -10.02 -14.16 -37.38
C GLY A 476 -9.47 -13.95 -35.96
N THR A 477 -8.78 -12.85 -35.69
CA THR A 477 -8.37 -12.45 -34.34
C THR A 477 -9.55 -11.88 -33.57
N TYR A 478 -9.74 -12.32 -32.32
CA TYR A 478 -10.77 -11.83 -31.40
C TYR A 478 -10.15 -11.47 -30.04
N ALA A 479 -10.63 -10.39 -29.45
CA ALA A 479 -10.18 -9.84 -28.18
C ALA A 479 -11.25 -9.93 -27.09
N LYS A 480 -10.83 -9.71 -25.84
CA LYS A 480 -11.70 -9.57 -24.67
C LYS A 480 -11.97 -8.12 -24.28
N VAL A 481 -11.04 -7.21 -24.57
CA VAL A 481 -11.15 -5.78 -24.26
C VAL A 481 -10.86 -4.95 -25.51
N ASP A 482 -11.62 -3.87 -25.67
CA ASP A 482 -11.46 -2.85 -26.70
C ASP A 482 -11.55 -1.47 -26.05
N VAL A 483 -10.47 -0.70 -26.12
CA VAL A 483 -10.36 0.61 -25.48
C VAL A 483 -9.81 1.64 -26.47
N ILE A 484 -10.42 2.83 -26.46
CA ILE A 484 -9.87 4.02 -27.12
C ILE A 484 -9.26 4.91 -26.05
N VAL A 485 -7.98 5.23 -26.18
CA VAL A 485 -7.27 6.19 -25.32
C VAL A 485 -6.95 7.46 -26.11
N ASN A 486 -7.12 8.61 -25.46
CA ASN A 486 -6.81 9.93 -25.99
C ASN A 486 -5.86 10.66 -25.05
N PHE A 487 -4.67 10.96 -25.58
CA PHE A 487 -3.55 11.61 -24.91
C PHE A 487 -3.55 13.13 -25.06
N ALA A 488 -4.56 13.71 -25.72
CA ALA A 488 -4.66 15.15 -25.88
C ALA A 488 -4.49 15.94 -24.57
N PRO A 489 -5.03 15.53 -23.40
CA PRO A 489 -4.84 16.29 -22.17
C PRO A 489 -3.37 16.39 -21.73
N LEU A 490 -2.57 15.34 -21.93
CA LEU A 490 -1.13 15.36 -21.69
C LEU A 490 -0.41 16.17 -22.77
N MET A 491 -0.59 15.82 -24.05
CA MET A 491 0.16 16.39 -25.17
C MET A 491 -0.09 17.89 -25.40
N GLN A 492 -1.24 18.42 -24.97
CA GLN A 492 -1.58 19.85 -25.11
C GLN A 492 -1.07 20.69 -23.94
N HIS A 493 -0.83 20.08 -22.79
CA HIS A 493 -0.55 20.78 -21.53
C HIS A 493 0.81 20.44 -20.93
N ASP A 494 1.59 19.58 -21.59
CA ASP A 494 2.92 19.21 -21.14
C ASP A 494 3.94 19.08 -22.26
N ARG A 495 5.20 19.02 -21.84
CA ARG A 495 6.38 18.77 -22.66
C ARG A 495 7.37 17.96 -21.82
N PHE A 496 8.23 17.21 -22.49
CA PHE A 496 9.40 16.66 -21.82
C PHE A 496 10.25 17.79 -21.23
N VAL A 497 11.02 17.48 -20.19
CA VAL A 497 11.83 18.46 -19.44
C VAL A 497 12.92 19.15 -20.28
N ASP A 498 13.20 18.66 -21.48
CA ASP A 498 14.08 19.29 -22.48
C ASP A 498 13.34 20.24 -23.44
N GLY A 499 12.02 20.37 -23.31
CA GLY A 499 11.16 21.26 -24.09
C GLY A 499 10.48 20.62 -25.30
N GLN A 500 10.76 19.35 -25.60
CA GLN A 500 10.14 18.64 -26.70
C GLN A 500 8.63 18.44 -26.47
N PRO A 501 7.77 18.63 -27.49
CA PRO A 501 6.37 18.25 -27.38
C PRO A 501 6.25 16.72 -27.25
N ILE A 502 5.34 16.26 -26.39
CA ILE A 502 5.00 14.83 -26.30
C ILE A 502 4.11 14.48 -27.49
N THR A 503 4.40 13.39 -28.18
CA THR A 503 3.70 12.94 -29.41
C THR A 503 3.37 11.45 -29.37
N LEU A 504 2.52 10.98 -30.29
CA LEU A 504 2.28 9.55 -30.42
C LEU A 504 3.51 8.76 -30.87
N ALA A 505 4.54 9.40 -31.44
CA ALA A 505 5.78 8.72 -31.76
C ALA A 505 6.49 8.20 -30.50
N ASP A 506 6.42 8.95 -29.39
CA ASP A 506 6.99 8.57 -28.09
C ASP A 506 6.32 7.31 -27.53
N ILE A 507 4.98 7.29 -27.53
CA ILE A 507 4.18 6.16 -27.03
C ILE A 507 4.37 4.91 -27.89
N ILE A 508 4.38 5.08 -29.21
CA ILE A 508 4.55 3.94 -30.13
C ILE A 508 5.97 3.40 -30.04
N GLU A 509 6.99 4.25 -29.92
CA GLU A 509 8.37 3.78 -29.76
C GLU A 509 8.57 3.06 -28.42
N GLN A 510 7.94 3.52 -27.34
CA GLN A 510 7.94 2.82 -26.04
C GLN A 510 7.36 1.40 -26.18
N TYR A 511 6.21 1.24 -26.83
CA TYR A 511 5.62 -0.07 -27.13
C TYR A 511 6.55 -0.96 -27.97
N LEU A 512 7.16 -0.39 -29.02
CA LEU A 512 8.06 -1.13 -29.91
C LEU A 512 9.36 -1.53 -29.22
N LEU A 513 9.92 -0.66 -28.36
CA LEU A 513 11.09 -0.97 -27.56
C LEU A 513 10.79 -2.15 -26.64
N THR A 514 9.66 -2.13 -25.91
CA THR A 514 9.23 -3.26 -25.08
C THR A 514 9.17 -4.56 -25.87
N CYS A 515 8.50 -4.55 -27.02
CA CYS A 515 8.41 -5.71 -27.89
C CYS A 515 9.81 -6.26 -28.27
N ASN A 516 10.74 -5.37 -28.63
CA ASN A 516 12.09 -5.76 -29.03
C ASN A 516 12.94 -6.27 -27.87
N VAL A 517 12.78 -5.77 -26.64
CA VAL A 517 13.56 -6.24 -25.49
C VAL A 517 13.03 -7.57 -24.92
N SER A 518 11.75 -7.90 -25.15
CA SER A 518 11.06 -8.97 -24.41
C SER A 518 10.58 -10.17 -25.23
N LEU A 519 10.23 -9.99 -26.51
CA LEU A 519 9.47 -11.03 -27.23
C LEU A 519 10.30 -12.03 -28.02
N ASN A 520 11.52 -11.66 -28.45
CA ASN A 520 12.35 -12.53 -29.27
C ASN A 520 13.85 -12.41 -28.90
N PRO A 521 14.49 -13.51 -28.47
CA PRO A 521 15.94 -13.55 -28.21
C PRO A 521 16.86 -13.19 -29.38
N SER A 522 16.33 -13.13 -30.61
CA SER A 522 17.08 -12.71 -31.80
C SER A 522 17.25 -11.20 -31.91
N SER A 523 16.52 -10.42 -31.11
CA SER A 523 16.66 -8.97 -31.05
C SER A 523 18.04 -8.60 -30.47
N PRO A 524 18.76 -7.62 -31.07
CA PRO A 524 20.07 -7.19 -30.58
C PRO A 524 20.02 -6.48 -29.21
N ILE A 525 18.82 -6.17 -28.72
CA ILE A 525 18.58 -5.51 -27.44
C ILE A 525 17.71 -6.37 -26.51
N TYR A 526 17.57 -7.67 -26.80
CA TYR A 526 16.84 -8.60 -25.94
C TYR A 526 17.46 -8.67 -24.55
N ASP A 527 16.62 -8.70 -23.52
CA ASP A 527 17.03 -8.87 -22.14
C ASP A 527 16.13 -9.92 -21.45
N PRO A 528 16.69 -11.03 -20.92
CA PRO A 528 15.90 -12.09 -20.31
C PRO A 528 15.18 -11.67 -19.02
N GLU A 529 15.74 -10.74 -18.24
CA GLU A 529 15.08 -10.22 -17.03
C GLU A 529 13.88 -9.36 -17.42
N ALA A 530 14.03 -8.49 -18.42
CA ALA A 530 12.93 -7.70 -18.97
C ALA A 530 11.87 -8.59 -19.64
N ALA A 531 12.29 -9.64 -20.36
CA ALA A 531 11.38 -10.58 -21.00
C ALA A 531 10.48 -11.31 -20.00
N ALA A 532 11.02 -11.72 -18.84
CA ALA A 532 10.25 -12.37 -17.79
C ALA A 532 9.14 -11.48 -17.21
N VAL A 533 9.34 -10.15 -17.24
CA VAL A 533 8.37 -9.16 -16.73
C VAL A 533 7.39 -8.71 -17.81
N TYR A 534 7.88 -8.31 -18.98
CA TYR A 534 7.06 -7.62 -19.98
C TYR A 534 6.40 -8.52 -21.01
N ALA A 535 7.00 -9.68 -21.31
CA ALA A 535 6.46 -10.57 -22.33
C ALA A 535 5.04 -11.06 -21.99
N PRO A 536 4.69 -11.43 -20.74
CA PRO A 536 3.33 -11.83 -20.38
C PRO A 536 2.28 -10.77 -20.74
N ASP A 537 2.55 -9.49 -20.44
CA ASP A 537 1.60 -8.40 -20.59
C ASP A 537 1.50 -7.94 -22.05
N VAL A 538 2.63 -7.69 -22.72
CA VAL A 538 2.62 -7.21 -24.10
C VAL A 538 2.05 -8.25 -25.07
N GLN A 539 2.11 -9.54 -24.74
CA GLN A 539 1.46 -10.62 -25.51
C GLN A 539 -0.07 -10.60 -25.39
N LEU A 540 -0.63 -9.92 -24.39
CA LEU A 540 -2.08 -9.71 -24.30
C LEU A 540 -2.58 -8.71 -25.34
N ILE A 541 -1.72 -7.83 -25.85
CA ILE A 541 -2.06 -6.88 -26.93
C ILE A 541 -2.22 -7.64 -28.25
N LEU A 542 -3.44 -7.70 -28.76
CA LEU A 542 -3.77 -8.39 -30.01
C LEU A 542 -3.74 -7.48 -31.23
N GLY A 543 -3.81 -6.17 -31.01
CA GLY A 543 -3.63 -5.17 -32.06
C GLY A 543 -3.96 -3.76 -31.59
N PHE A 544 -3.55 -2.79 -32.38
CA PHE A 544 -3.84 -1.38 -32.14
C PHE A 544 -4.12 -0.63 -33.45
N ARG A 545 -4.80 0.51 -33.35
CA ARG A 545 -5.09 1.40 -34.48
C ARG A 545 -4.82 2.84 -34.07
N VAL A 546 -3.96 3.52 -34.82
CA VAL A 546 -3.78 4.97 -34.70
C VAL A 546 -5.01 5.66 -35.29
N ILE A 547 -5.80 6.36 -34.46
CA ILE A 547 -7.01 7.06 -34.90
C ILE A 547 -6.66 8.41 -35.51
N ASN A 548 -5.79 9.15 -34.83
CA ASN A 548 -5.32 10.49 -35.22
C ASN A 548 -4.01 10.79 -34.47
N SER A 549 -3.56 12.05 -34.45
CA SER A 549 -2.30 12.47 -33.82
C SER A 549 -2.27 12.40 -32.29
N THR A 550 -3.39 12.14 -31.59
CA THR A 550 -3.46 12.07 -30.13
C THR A 550 -4.21 10.86 -29.58
N ALA A 551 -4.73 9.97 -30.42
CA ALA A 551 -5.58 8.88 -29.98
C ALA A 551 -5.26 7.53 -30.66
N ILE A 552 -5.30 6.47 -29.86
CA ILE A 552 -5.09 5.08 -30.27
C ILE A 552 -6.26 4.23 -29.75
N GLU A 553 -6.68 3.25 -30.54
CA GLU A 553 -7.56 2.16 -30.12
C GLU A 553 -6.74 0.89 -29.95
N ILE A 554 -7.01 0.13 -28.88
CA ILE A 554 -6.22 -1.03 -28.45
C ILE A 554 -7.17 -2.19 -28.18
N TRP A 555 -6.84 -3.35 -28.74
CA TRP A 555 -7.52 -4.62 -28.47
C TRP A 555 -6.60 -5.54 -27.68
N SER A 556 -7.08 -6.06 -26.56
CA SER A 556 -6.29 -6.99 -25.75
C SER A 556 -7.10 -8.12 -25.13
N ASN A 557 -6.38 -9.10 -24.57
CA ASN A 557 -6.93 -10.15 -23.72
C ASN A 557 -6.85 -9.84 -22.23
N ASN A 558 -6.41 -8.63 -21.84
CA ASN A 558 -6.31 -8.19 -20.44
C ASN A 558 -7.69 -7.87 -19.85
N TRP A 559 -8.46 -8.93 -19.63
CA TRP A 559 -9.80 -8.84 -19.08
C TRP A 559 -9.77 -8.82 -17.55
N TRP A 560 -10.61 -7.97 -16.97
CA TRP A 560 -10.94 -7.97 -15.56
C TRP A 560 -12.44 -7.70 -15.35
N PHE A 561 -13.00 -8.10 -14.21
CA PHE A 561 -14.42 -7.87 -13.92
C PHE A 561 -14.75 -6.39 -13.67
N ASP A 562 -13.80 -5.61 -13.16
CA ASP A 562 -13.91 -4.16 -13.03
C ASP A 562 -13.56 -3.51 -14.38
N PRO A 563 -14.50 -2.80 -15.03
CA PRO A 563 -14.28 -2.21 -16.35
C PRO A 563 -13.17 -1.14 -16.38
N THR A 564 -12.95 -0.41 -15.29
CA THR A 564 -11.89 0.59 -15.18
C THR A 564 -10.54 -0.10 -15.14
N ILE A 565 -10.39 -1.14 -14.32
CA ILE A 565 -9.15 -1.93 -14.23
C ILE A 565 -8.86 -2.63 -15.56
N ALA A 566 -9.86 -3.19 -16.23
CA ALA A 566 -9.66 -3.77 -17.57
C ALA A 566 -9.20 -2.73 -18.59
N ALA A 567 -9.82 -1.54 -18.61
CA ALA A 567 -9.44 -0.48 -19.55
C ALA A 567 -8.04 0.09 -19.28
N LEU A 568 -7.73 0.42 -18.03
CA LEU A 568 -6.42 0.95 -17.65
C LEU A 568 -5.34 -0.12 -17.77
N GLY A 569 -5.63 -1.38 -17.44
CA GLY A 569 -4.73 -2.51 -17.68
C GLY A 569 -4.37 -2.67 -19.17
N THR A 570 -5.35 -2.64 -20.08
CA THR A 570 -5.07 -2.66 -21.53
C THR A 570 -4.22 -1.46 -21.99
N ILE A 571 -4.44 -0.28 -21.40
CA ILE A 571 -3.67 0.95 -21.69
C ILE A 571 -2.24 0.80 -21.17
N ALA A 572 -2.06 0.28 -19.95
CA ALA A 572 -0.78 0.03 -19.31
C ALA A 572 0.03 -1.06 -20.03
N ASP A 573 -0.57 -2.17 -20.48
CA ASP A 573 0.11 -3.19 -21.28
C ASP A 573 0.68 -2.64 -22.60
N PHE A 574 0.05 -1.58 -23.14
CA PHE A 574 0.47 -0.95 -24.39
C PHE A 574 1.54 0.13 -24.17
N ILE A 575 1.36 1.00 -23.18
CA ILE A 575 2.17 2.22 -22.98
C ILE A 575 3.19 2.03 -21.86
N GLY A 576 2.82 1.27 -20.83
CA GLY A 576 3.52 1.15 -19.56
C GLY A 576 4.31 -0.14 -19.26
N PRO A 577 4.68 -1.02 -20.22
CA PRO A 577 5.61 -2.08 -19.85
C PRO A 577 7.03 -1.54 -19.61
N LEU A 578 7.43 -0.36 -20.11
CA LEU A 578 8.70 0.23 -19.67
C LEU A 578 8.52 0.98 -18.36
N GLY A 579 9.53 0.89 -17.49
CA GLY A 579 9.48 1.39 -16.12
C GLY A 579 9.52 0.27 -15.07
N TYR A 580 10.12 -0.89 -15.37
CA TYR A 580 10.36 -2.07 -14.50
C TYR A 580 9.89 -1.96 -13.04
N ALA A 581 10.51 -1.05 -12.28
CA ALA A 581 10.13 -0.68 -10.91
C ALA A 581 10.06 0.85 -10.69
N GLU A 582 10.06 1.61 -11.78
CA GLU A 582 9.76 3.03 -11.80
C GLU A 582 8.33 3.26 -11.25
N PRO A 583 8.17 4.08 -10.20
CA PRO A 583 6.86 4.39 -9.65
C PRO A 583 5.92 4.98 -10.71
N GLY A 584 5.03 4.14 -11.24
CA GLY A 584 3.94 4.51 -12.14
C GLY A 584 4.28 4.70 -13.62
N GLY A 585 5.40 4.17 -14.14
CA GLY A 585 5.59 4.01 -15.59
C GLY A 585 5.58 5.31 -16.41
N GLY A 586 6.58 6.16 -16.21
CA GLY A 586 6.78 7.39 -16.96
C GLY A 586 7.16 7.20 -18.42
N MET A 587 7.21 8.32 -19.15
CA MET A 587 7.61 8.36 -20.56
C MET A 587 8.99 9.00 -20.72
N MET A 588 9.64 8.69 -21.84
CA MET A 588 10.84 9.39 -22.29
C MET A 588 10.66 9.74 -23.77
N PRO A 589 11.35 10.78 -24.27
CA PRO A 589 11.25 11.12 -25.68
C PRO A 589 11.84 10.00 -26.54
N TRP A 590 11.18 9.64 -27.65
CA TRP A 590 11.62 8.55 -28.53
C TRP A 590 13.10 8.62 -28.97
N PRO A 591 13.73 9.80 -29.20
CA PRO A 591 15.16 9.87 -29.49
C PRO A 591 16.04 9.25 -28.40
N LEU A 592 15.64 9.36 -27.14
CA LEU A 592 16.36 8.81 -26.01
C LEU A 592 16.25 7.28 -25.98
N TYR A 593 15.05 6.71 -26.21
CA TYR A 593 14.85 5.26 -26.35
C TYR A 593 15.74 4.67 -27.46
N VAL A 594 15.81 5.35 -28.60
CA VAL A 594 16.65 4.96 -29.74
C VAL A 594 18.12 4.97 -29.36
N ALA A 595 18.61 6.07 -28.77
CA ALA A 595 20.01 6.18 -28.38
C ALA A 595 20.40 5.12 -27.34
N MET A 596 19.57 4.87 -26.32
CA MET A 596 19.81 3.80 -25.35
C MET A 596 19.83 2.42 -26.01
N SER A 597 18.90 2.15 -26.94
CA SER A 597 18.88 0.90 -27.70
C SER A 597 20.16 0.70 -28.51
N GLN A 598 20.71 1.77 -29.09
CA GLN A 598 22.00 1.73 -29.79
C GLN A 598 23.17 1.44 -28.83
N VAL A 599 23.16 2.00 -27.61
CA VAL A 599 24.17 1.68 -26.57
C VAL A 599 24.19 0.19 -26.26
N VAL A 600 23.01 -0.41 -26.05
CA VAL A 600 22.90 -1.84 -25.73
C VAL A 600 23.22 -2.72 -26.95
N ALA A 601 22.69 -2.40 -28.13
CA ALA A 601 22.96 -3.16 -29.35
C ALA A 601 24.45 -3.20 -29.75
N HIS A 602 25.24 -2.21 -29.32
CA HIS A 602 26.68 -2.15 -29.54
C HIS A 602 27.51 -2.73 -28.38
N GLY A 603 26.87 -3.33 -27.36
CA GLY A 603 27.54 -3.96 -26.21
C GLY A 603 28.30 -2.97 -25.33
N LEU A 604 27.83 -1.71 -25.25
CA LEU A 604 28.47 -0.67 -24.42
C LEU A 604 27.89 -0.62 -22.99
N ALA A 605 26.66 -1.10 -22.82
CA ALA A 605 25.98 -1.28 -21.55
C ALA A 605 24.87 -2.34 -21.73
N ALA A 606 24.27 -2.82 -20.65
CA ALA A 606 23.12 -3.71 -20.68
C ALA A 606 21.93 -3.12 -19.90
N TRP A 607 20.72 -3.56 -20.23
CA TRP A 607 19.49 -3.08 -19.60
C TRP A 607 19.38 -3.50 -18.14
N SER A 608 19.63 -4.78 -17.86
CA SER A 608 19.50 -5.38 -16.53
C SER A 608 20.84 -5.62 -15.83
N ARG A 609 20.78 -5.78 -14.51
CA ARG A 609 21.98 -5.99 -13.68
C ARG A 609 22.63 -7.35 -13.94
N GLY A 610 21.84 -8.41 -14.12
CA GLY A 610 22.35 -9.75 -14.38
C GLY A 610 23.09 -9.82 -15.70
N VAL A 611 22.49 -9.32 -16.78
CA VAL A 611 23.14 -9.25 -18.11
C VAL A 611 24.39 -8.38 -18.06
N ALA A 612 24.33 -7.20 -17.43
CA ALA A 612 25.52 -6.34 -17.28
C ALA A 612 26.67 -7.07 -16.58
N SER A 613 26.35 -7.87 -15.56
CA SER A 613 27.34 -8.67 -14.83
C SER A 613 27.89 -9.82 -15.67
N GLU A 614 27.05 -10.50 -16.46
CA GLU A 614 27.46 -11.60 -17.33
C GLU A 614 28.38 -11.11 -18.46
N GLU A 615 27.98 -10.02 -19.12
CA GLU A 615 28.70 -9.44 -20.27
C GLU A 615 29.87 -8.55 -19.86
N GLN A 616 30.05 -8.28 -18.56
CA GLN A 616 31.09 -7.40 -18.01
C GLN A 616 31.02 -5.97 -18.58
N VAL A 617 29.80 -5.46 -18.77
CA VAL A 617 29.51 -4.10 -19.22
C VAL A 617 28.83 -3.30 -18.12
N HIS A 618 28.62 -2.00 -18.34
CA HIS A 618 27.86 -1.20 -17.39
C HIS A 618 26.38 -1.60 -17.37
N TRP A 619 25.75 -1.55 -16.20
CA TRP A 619 24.30 -1.53 -16.11
C TRP A 619 23.82 -0.13 -16.47
N LEU A 620 23.20 0.02 -17.63
CA LEU A 620 22.92 1.32 -18.26
C LEU A 620 22.25 2.28 -17.27
N ASP A 621 22.90 3.41 -17.01
CA ASP A 621 22.43 4.38 -16.01
C ASP A 621 22.45 5.83 -16.53
N LEU A 622 21.29 6.48 -16.54
CA LEU A 622 21.10 7.83 -17.09
C LEU A 622 21.71 8.97 -16.25
N VAL A 623 22.34 8.64 -15.14
CA VAL A 623 23.13 9.58 -14.32
C VAL A 623 24.61 9.18 -14.22
N ASN A 624 25.02 8.06 -14.82
CA ASN A 624 26.42 7.65 -14.89
C ASN A 624 27.12 8.41 -16.03
N PRO A 625 28.20 9.17 -15.76
CA PRO A 625 28.84 9.99 -16.79
C PRO A 625 29.34 9.23 -18.03
N THR A 626 29.78 7.97 -17.87
CA THR A 626 30.23 7.14 -19.00
C THR A 626 29.07 6.77 -19.89
N ASP A 627 27.98 6.29 -19.30
CA ASP A 627 26.80 5.83 -20.03
C ASP A 627 26.06 7.00 -20.69
N VAL A 628 25.94 8.13 -19.98
CA VAL A 628 25.42 9.39 -20.53
C VAL A 628 26.27 9.86 -21.71
N GLY A 629 27.60 9.69 -21.66
CA GLY A 629 28.49 9.97 -22.78
C GLY A 629 28.22 9.09 -24.00
N ASN A 630 27.94 7.80 -23.79
CA ASN A 630 27.56 6.88 -24.86
C ASN A 630 26.21 7.24 -25.48
N VAL A 631 25.20 7.55 -24.65
CA VAL A 631 23.89 8.03 -25.11
C VAL A 631 24.03 9.31 -25.94
N LEU A 632 24.78 10.29 -25.44
CA LEU A 632 25.03 11.57 -26.12
C LEU A 632 25.65 11.36 -27.51
N LYS A 633 26.61 10.42 -27.62
CA LYS A 633 27.26 10.10 -28.90
C LYS A 633 26.25 9.59 -29.93
N PHE A 634 25.36 8.68 -29.57
CA PHE A 634 24.35 8.17 -30.50
C PHE A 634 23.30 9.23 -30.85
N LEU A 635 22.84 10.03 -29.88
CA LEU A 635 21.97 11.17 -30.18
C LEU A 635 22.60 12.13 -31.22
N GLN A 636 23.90 12.42 -31.11
CA GLN A 636 24.62 13.27 -32.08
C GLN A 636 24.73 12.64 -33.47
N GLN A 637 24.96 11.32 -33.54
CA GLN A 637 25.01 10.59 -34.80
C GLN A 637 23.64 10.57 -35.51
N ASP A 638 22.59 10.31 -34.75
CA ASP A 638 21.22 10.24 -35.26
C ASP A 638 20.69 11.63 -35.63
N ALA A 639 21.07 12.67 -34.90
CA ALA A 639 20.81 14.06 -35.27
C ALA A 639 21.41 14.43 -36.63
N ALA A 640 22.65 14.00 -36.91
CA ALA A 640 23.36 14.33 -38.15
C ALA A 640 22.74 13.67 -39.40
N SER A 641 22.01 12.57 -39.22
CA SER A 641 21.35 11.82 -40.29
C SER A 641 19.82 11.99 -40.31
N ALA A 642 19.26 12.74 -39.35
CA ALA A 642 17.82 12.84 -39.11
C ALA A 642 17.15 11.45 -38.99
N TYR A 643 17.80 10.54 -38.25
CA TYR A 643 17.40 9.13 -38.17
C TYR A 643 16.00 8.97 -37.55
N ILE A 644 15.16 8.16 -38.20
CA ILE A 644 13.86 7.74 -37.69
C ILE A 644 13.86 6.19 -37.67
N PRO A 645 13.54 5.56 -36.52
CA PRO A 645 13.45 4.11 -36.39
C PRO A 645 12.52 3.47 -37.41
N ALA A 646 12.92 2.30 -37.91
CA ALA A 646 12.17 1.57 -38.93
C ALA A 646 10.74 1.21 -38.44
N GLY A 647 10.58 0.89 -37.16
CA GLY A 647 9.28 0.58 -36.57
C GLY A 647 8.29 1.76 -36.64
N LEU A 648 8.73 2.97 -36.28
CA LEU A 648 7.90 4.18 -36.42
C LEU A 648 7.53 4.47 -37.88
N LEU A 649 8.47 4.30 -38.81
CA LEU A 649 8.19 4.46 -40.25
C LEU A 649 7.16 3.43 -40.74
N GLN A 650 7.25 2.18 -40.29
CA GLN A 650 6.27 1.14 -40.62
C GLN A 650 4.88 1.48 -40.07
N VAL A 651 4.76 1.90 -38.81
CA VAL A 651 3.47 2.29 -38.23
C VAL A 651 2.88 3.48 -38.97
N GLN A 652 3.68 4.49 -39.28
CA GLN A 652 3.24 5.65 -40.08
C GLN A 652 2.73 5.23 -41.46
N GLN A 653 3.46 4.35 -42.16
CA GLN A 653 3.08 3.87 -43.48
C GLN A 653 1.79 3.04 -43.46
N LEU A 654 1.66 2.11 -42.51
CA LEU A 654 0.54 1.18 -42.43
C LEU A 654 -0.73 1.83 -41.86
N SER A 655 -0.60 2.79 -40.94
CA SER A 655 -1.73 3.55 -40.39
C SER A 655 -2.20 4.69 -41.29
N GLY A 656 -1.31 5.23 -42.13
CA GLY A 656 -1.57 6.44 -42.92
C GLY A 656 -1.55 7.73 -42.09
N VAL A 657 -1.13 7.68 -40.81
CA VAL A 657 -1.02 8.85 -39.93
C VAL A 657 0.44 9.28 -39.83
N GLN A 658 0.72 10.55 -40.10
CA GLN A 658 2.07 11.09 -39.95
C GLN A 658 2.43 11.22 -38.46
N LEU A 659 3.41 10.43 -38.01
CA LEU A 659 3.89 10.42 -36.63
C LEU A 659 5.13 11.32 -36.45
N VAL A 660 6.07 11.24 -37.40
CA VAL A 660 7.36 11.92 -37.33
C VAL A 660 7.88 12.24 -38.73
N ASN A 661 8.58 13.36 -38.87
CA ASN A 661 9.30 13.73 -40.08
C ASN A 661 10.75 14.10 -39.75
N SER A 662 11.61 14.20 -40.76
CA SER A 662 13.05 14.42 -40.58
C SER A 662 13.38 15.75 -39.89
N THR A 663 12.59 16.80 -40.12
CA THR A 663 12.77 18.11 -39.46
C THR A 663 12.50 17.99 -37.96
N PHE A 664 11.37 17.39 -37.58
CA PHE A 664 11.03 17.16 -36.18
C PHE A 664 12.05 16.23 -35.53
N ALA A 665 12.46 15.15 -36.20
CA ALA A 665 13.47 14.22 -35.69
C ALA A 665 14.80 14.93 -35.38
N THR A 666 15.29 15.75 -36.29
CA THR A 666 16.54 16.51 -36.06
C THR A 666 16.42 17.41 -34.84
N GLN A 667 15.31 18.14 -34.69
CA GLN A 667 15.08 19.02 -33.54
C GLN A 667 14.99 18.22 -32.23
N ALA A 668 14.27 17.10 -32.25
CA ALA A 668 14.08 16.21 -31.12
C ALA A 668 15.43 15.70 -30.56
N TYR A 669 16.34 15.23 -31.43
CA TYR A 669 17.69 14.88 -30.99
C TYR A 669 18.47 16.07 -30.43
N GLN A 670 18.37 17.26 -31.06
CA GLN A 670 19.07 18.45 -30.58
C GLN A 670 18.60 18.90 -29.20
N ASP A 671 17.31 18.81 -28.90
CA ASP A 671 16.75 19.15 -27.60
C ASP A 671 17.29 18.22 -26.51
N ALA A 672 17.31 16.90 -26.76
CA ALA A 672 17.90 15.92 -25.85
C ALA A 672 19.42 16.14 -25.65
N ILE A 673 20.16 16.44 -26.73
CA ILE A 673 21.60 16.79 -26.67
C ILE A 673 21.82 18.04 -25.79
N ASN A 674 21.01 19.07 -25.98
CA ASN A 674 21.10 20.32 -25.22
C ASN A 674 20.83 20.10 -23.73
N TYR A 675 19.84 19.25 -23.40
CA TYR A 675 19.56 18.86 -22.03
C TYR A 675 20.77 18.21 -21.36
N ILE A 676 21.34 17.17 -22.00
CA ILE A 676 22.50 16.44 -21.48
C ILE A 676 23.69 17.38 -21.30
N ASN A 677 23.98 18.24 -22.28
CA ASN A 677 25.06 19.21 -22.18
C ASN A 677 24.86 20.24 -21.06
N THR A 678 23.61 20.57 -20.73
CA THR A 678 23.26 21.55 -19.70
C THR A 678 23.34 20.96 -18.29
N TYR A 679 22.80 19.75 -18.09
CA TYR A 679 22.60 19.17 -16.76
C TYR A 679 23.48 17.95 -16.46
N GLY A 680 24.22 17.44 -17.45
CA GLY A 680 25.16 16.33 -17.29
C GLY A 680 24.52 14.98 -17.01
N ASN A 681 23.21 14.84 -17.22
CA ASN A 681 22.46 13.59 -17.09
C ASN A 681 21.46 13.44 -18.25
N ALA A 682 20.98 12.23 -18.47
CA ALA A 682 20.04 11.88 -19.53
C ALA A 682 18.64 11.53 -19.00
N VAL A 683 18.30 11.90 -17.76
CA VAL A 683 16.95 11.69 -17.19
C VAL A 683 16.01 12.75 -17.77
N ILE A 684 15.36 12.41 -18.89
CA ILE A 684 14.43 13.29 -19.61
C ILE A 684 13.03 12.66 -19.56
N GLY A 685 12.20 13.09 -18.62
CA GLY A 685 10.80 12.68 -18.50
C GLY A 685 9.81 13.83 -18.69
N GLU A 686 8.54 13.54 -18.47
CA GLU A 686 7.38 14.43 -18.55
C GLU A 686 6.90 14.92 -17.17
N GLY A 687 7.69 14.69 -16.12
CA GLY A 687 7.27 14.99 -14.76
C GLY A 687 7.29 16.48 -14.38
N PRO A 688 6.80 16.78 -13.17
CA PRO A 688 6.69 18.15 -12.67
C PRO A 688 8.01 18.82 -12.31
N PHE A 689 9.13 18.09 -12.30
CA PHE A 689 10.46 18.60 -11.97
C PHE A 689 11.55 18.08 -12.90
N ILE A 690 12.56 18.92 -13.11
CA ILE A 690 13.77 18.65 -13.90
C ILE A 690 14.91 18.26 -12.97
N LEU A 691 15.63 17.18 -13.27
CA LEU A 691 16.88 16.83 -12.58
C LEU A 691 18.03 17.71 -13.08
N VAL A 692 18.30 18.80 -12.36
CA VAL A 692 19.30 19.80 -12.79
C VAL A 692 20.71 19.54 -12.24
N SER A 693 20.84 18.66 -11.24
CA SER A 693 22.14 18.27 -10.68
C SER A 693 22.02 16.94 -9.94
N TYR A 694 22.95 16.02 -10.20
CA TYR A 694 23.06 14.73 -9.53
C TYR A 694 24.51 14.53 -9.08
N GLN A 695 24.73 14.39 -7.77
CA GLN A 695 26.06 14.29 -7.15
C GLN A 695 26.05 13.15 -6.12
N PRO A 696 26.16 11.89 -6.55
CA PRO A 696 26.12 10.75 -5.65
C PRO A 696 27.39 10.65 -4.78
N PRO A 697 27.29 10.25 -3.51
CA PRO A 697 26.07 9.91 -2.77
C PRO A 697 25.41 11.11 -2.06
N GLN A 698 25.84 12.35 -2.35
CA GLN A 698 25.60 13.54 -1.54
C GLN A 698 24.22 14.15 -1.76
N TYR A 699 23.86 14.47 -3.00
CA TYR A 699 22.54 15.04 -3.28
C TYR A 699 22.08 14.89 -4.73
N ALA A 700 20.75 15.00 -4.93
CA ALA A 700 20.12 15.30 -6.20
C ALA A 700 19.30 16.60 -6.06
N LYS A 701 19.29 17.44 -7.09
CA LYS A 701 18.55 18.71 -7.12
C LYS A 701 17.55 18.70 -8.26
N LEU A 702 16.29 18.87 -7.90
CA LEU A 702 15.15 18.92 -8.78
C LEU A 702 14.59 20.35 -8.80
N VAL A 703 14.29 20.90 -9.97
CA VAL A 703 13.70 22.24 -10.14
C VAL A 703 12.39 22.12 -10.91
N ARG A 704 11.37 22.87 -10.51
CA ARG A 704 10.04 22.80 -11.13
C ARG A 704 10.13 22.93 -12.66
N ASN A 705 9.53 21.99 -13.36
CA ASN A 705 9.42 21.98 -14.81
C ASN A 705 8.50 23.15 -15.25
N PRO A 706 9.00 24.13 -16.01
CA PRO A 706 8.19 25.26 -16.46
C PRO A 706 7.16 24.88 -17.53
N TYR A 707 7.28 23.71 -18.15
CA TYR A 707 6.35 23.23 -19.18
C TYR A 707 5.15 22.46 -18.60
N PHE A 708 5.29 21.94 -17.38
CA PHE A 708 4.28 21.09 -16.75
C PHE A 708 3.01 21.87 -16.37
N ASN A 709 1.93 21.64 -17.11
CA ASN A 709 0.62 22.25 -16.84
C ASN A 709 -0.53 21.22 -16.92
N VAL A 710 -0.22 19.93 -16.76
CA VAL A 710 -1.21 18.86 -16.75
C VAL A 710 -2.16 19.05 -15.57
N SER A 711 -3.47 18.96 -15.85
CA SER A 711 -4.49 19.01 -14.80
C SER A 711 -4.49 17.70 -14.02
N ILE A 712 -4.35 17.82 -12.70
CA ILE A 712 -4.33 16.68 -11.79
C ILE A 712 -5.76 16.34 -11.33
N PRO A 713 -6.19 15.07 -11.39
CA PRO A 713 -7.44 14.63 -10.78
C PRO A 713 -7.51 15.06 -9.31
N SER A 714 -8.60 15.72 -8.91
CA SER A 714 -8.72 16.29 -7.56
C SER A 714 -8.53 15.27 -6.44
N VAL A 715 -8.91 14.01 -6.67
CA VAL A 715 -8.74 12.90 -5.71
C VAL A 715 -7.26 12.60 -5.41
N LEU A 716 -6.35 12.87 -6.35
CA LEU A 716 -4.90 12.69 -6.17
C LEU A 716 -4.23 13.87 -5.45
N ALA A 717 -4.98 14.95 -5.18
CA ALA A 717 -4.51 16.15 -4.51
C ALA A 717 -5.09 16.30 -3.09
N VAL A 718 -5.73 15.26 -2.57
CA VAL A 718 -6.35 15.24 -1.24
C VAL A 718 -5.59 14.25 -0.35
N PRO A 719 -5.13 14.67 0.84
CA PRO A 719 -4.51 13.76 1.78
C PRO A 719 -5.54 12.72 2.30
N PRO A 720 -5.13 11.46 2.49
CA PRO A 720 -5.95 10.43 3.10
C PRO A 720 -6.49 10.81 4.48
N VAL A 721 -7.62 10.21 4.85
CA VAL A 721 -8.25 10.32 6.16
C VAL A 721 -8.30 8.94 6.80
N ILE A 722 -7.72 8.83 8.00
CA ILE A 722 -7.76 7.61 8.80
C ILE A 722 -8.98 7.68 9.72
N TYR A 723 -9.88 6.70 9.60
CA TYR A 723 -11.11 6.67 10.39
C TYR A 723 -10.97 5.83 11.66
N SER A 724 -11.60 6.29 12.74
CA SER A 724 -11.82 5.50 13.96
C SER A 724 -13.31 5.46 14.32
N VAL A 725 -13.76 4.33 14.86
CA VAL A 725 -15.17 4.11 15.21
C VAL A 725 -15.31 3.84 16.70
N HIS A 726 -16.10 4.65 17.36
CA HIS A 726 -16.35 4.55 18.80
C HIS A 726 -17.81 4.19 19.06
N LEU A 727 -18.04 3.06 19.73
CA LEU A 727 -19.37 2.62 20.12
C LEU A 727 -19.68 3.08 21.55
N ASN A 728 -20.83 3.72 21.75
CA ASN A 728 -21.33 4.11 23.06
C ASN A 728 -22.04 2.91 23.69
N LEU A 729 -21.28 2.12 24.46
CA LEU A 729 -21.83 0.95 25.15
C LEU A 729 -22.55 1.34 26.45
N PRO A 730 -23.73 0.76 26.72
CA PRO A 730 -24.34 0.84 28.04
C PRO A 730 -23.47 0.13 29.09
N LEU A 731 -23.76 0.35 30.37
CA LEU A 731 -23.04 -0.29 31.47
C LEU A 731 -23.04 -1.82 31.27
N LEU A 732 -21.85 -2.45 31.37
CA LEU A 732 -21.62 -3.87 31.11
C LEU A 732 -21.94 -4.34 29.67
N GLY A 733 -22.14 -3.44 28.71
CA GLY A 733 -22.46 -3.79 27.32
C GLY A 733 -23.82 -4.48 27.14
N MET A 734 -24.73 -4.36 28.12
CA MET A 734 -26.02 -5.04 28.10
C MET A 734 -27.02 -4.34 27.16
N VAL A 735 -27.53 -5.07 26.17
CA VAL A 735 -28.47 -4.53 25.17
C VAL A 735 -29.53 -5.59 24.82
N PRO A 736 -30.83 -5.27 24.77
CA PRO A 736 -31.84 -6.25 24.40
C PRO A 736 -31.73 -6.64 22.92
N ALA A 737 -32.14 -7.87 22.58
CA ALA A 737 -32.35 -8.25 21.18
C ALA A 737 -33.37 -7.31 20.53
N GLY A 738 -33.06 -6.77 19.35
CA GLY A 738 -33.83 -5.68 18.72
C GLY A 738 -33.60 -4.29 19.33
N GLY A 739 -32.72 -4.18 20.33
CA GLY A 739 -32.30 -2.91 20.93
C GLY A 739 -31.35 -2.13 20.03
N THR A 740 -30.95 -0.96 20.51
CA THR A 740 -30.19 0.01 19.72
C THR A 740 -28.83 0.28 20.34
N LEU A 741 -27.79 0.29 19.51
CA LEU A 741 -26.46 0.77 19.85
C LEU A 741 -26.20 2.07 19.09
N THR A 742 -25.50 3.02 19.70
CA THR A 742 -25.13 4.28 19.05
C THR A 742 -23.63 4.45 19.06
N GLY A 743 -23.08 5.12 18.07
CA GLY A 743 -21.65 5.38 18.01
C GLY A 743 -21.32 6.66 17.26
N THR A 744 -20.02 6.95 17.17
CA THR A 744 -19.49 8.11 16.47
C THR A 744 -18.26 7.69 15.66
N VAL A 745 -18.21 8.14 14.41
CA VAL A 745 -17.03 8.04 13.55
C VAL A 745 -16.21 9.32 13.66
N TYR A 746 -14.91 9.18 13.88
CA TYR A 746 -13.94 10.25 13.77
C TYR A 746 -13.00 10.00 12.60
N GLY A 747 -12.44 11.08 12.07
CA GLY A 747 -11.42 11.03 11.02
C GLY A 747 -10.26 11.94 11.39
N THR A 748 -9.07 11.45 11.14
CA THR A 748 -7.81 12.19 11.26
C THR A 748 -7.22 12.31 9.86
N VAL A 749 -7.04 13.54 9.38
CA VAL A 749 -6.36 13.77 8.09
C VAL A 749 -4.88 13.45 8.28
N ASP A 750 -4.33 12.58 7.42
CA ASP A 750 -2.94 12.15 7.55
C ASP A 750 -1.97 13.35 7.39
N GLY A 751 -0.85 13.32 8.12
CA GLY A 751 0.03 14.48 8.21
C GLY A 751 -0.50 15.62 9.08
N THR A 752 -1.57 15.39 9.85
CA THR A 752 -2.13 16.39 10.78
C THR A 752 -2.39 15.78 12.16
N ASN A 753 -2.49 16.63 13.18
CA ASN A 753 -2.96 16.23 14.52
C ASN A 753 -4.45 16.59 14.72
N GLN A 754 -5.22 16.73 13.63
CA GLN A 754 -6.60 17.19 13.68
C GLN A 754 -7.57 16.01 13.50
N THR A 755 -8.17 15.59 14.61
CA THR A 755 -9.25 14.61 14.63
C THR A 755 -10.60 15.31 14.80
N SER A 756 -11.57 14.98 13.96
CA SER A 756 -12.93 15.53 14.07
C SER A 756 -13.98 14.49 13.67
N ALA A 757 -15.22 14.67 14.12
CA ALA A 757 -16.31 13.75 13.82
C ALA A 757 -16.71 13.84 12.34
N GLN A 758 -16.92 12.70 11.68
CA GLN A 758 -17.07 12.62 10.22
C GLN A 758 -18.44 12.10 9.81
N SER A 759 -19.15 12.88 8.99
CA SER A 759 -20.41 12.47 8.33
C SER A 759 -20.16 11.84 6.96
N GLY A 760 -21.04 10.96 6.50
CA GLY A 760 -20.94 10.34 5.17
C GLY A 760 -19.99 9.14 5.11
N VAL A 761 -19.49 8.66 6.26
CA VAL A 761 -18.60 7.50 6.34
C VAL A 761 -19.44 6.24 6.45
N PHE A 762 -19.11 5.21 5.66
CA PHE A 762 -19.76 3.91 5.77
C PHE A 762 -19.27 3.21 7.04
N VAL A 763 -20.20 2.68 7.83
CA VAL A 763 -19.92 1.84 8.99
C VAL A 763 -20.55 0.48 8.76
N ILE A 764 -19.71 -0.55 8.72
CA ILE A 764 -20.14 -1.94 8.63
C ILE A 764 -19.99 -2.56 10.02
N ALA A 765 -21.08 -3.11 10.54
CA ALA A 765 -21.13 -3.78 11.83
C ALA A 765 -21.43 -5.26 11.66
N GLN A 766 -20.52 -6.12 12.10
CA GLN A 766 -20.71 -7.56 12.13
C GLN A 766 -20.96 -8.01 13.57
N PHE A 767 -22.08 -8.73 13.77
CA PHE A 767 -22.41 -9.39 15.03
C PHE A 767 -21.87 -10.81 14.98
N VAL A 768 -20.85 -11.08 15.78
CA VAL A 768 -20.08 -12.34 15.74
C VAL A 768 -20.31 -13.13 17.03
N SER A 769 -20.53 -14.43 16.92
CA SER A 769 -20.64 -15.33 18.08
C SER A 769 -19.29 -15.47 18.81
N PRO A 770 -19.26 -15.94 20.06
CA PRO A 770 -18.02 -16.29 20.75
C PRO A 770 -17.16 -17.32 20.00
N GLU A 771 -17.81 -18.19 19.23
CA GLU A 771 -17.20 -19.21 18.37
C GLU A 771 -16.76 -18.67 17.00
N GLY A 772 -16.97 -17.39 16.72
CA GLY A 772 -16.50 -16.74 15.49
C GLY A 772 -17.50 -16.76 14.32
N ALA A 773 -18.74 -17.21 14.50
CA ALA A 773 -19.71 -17.16 13.41
C ALA A 773 -20.25 -15.72 13.22
N VAL A 774 -20.20 -15.17 12.00
CA VAL A 774 -20.94 -13.93 11.68
C VAL A 774 -22.44 -14.26 11.63
N LEU A 775 -23.21 -13.75 12.58
CA LEU A 775 -24.64 -14.03 12.74
C LEU A 775 -25.52 -13.00 12.05
N ALA A 776 -25.02 -11.78 11.90
CA ALA A 776 -25.67 -10.71 11.17
C ALA A 776 -24.66 -9.63 10.78
N GLN A 777 -25.00 -8.87 9.75
CA GLN A 777 -24.27 -7.68 9.34
C GLN A 777 -25.26 -6.53 9.12
N GLU A 778 -24.89 -5.34 9.57
CA GLU A 778 -25.62 -4.10 9.33
C GLU A 778 -24.67 -3.08 8.68
N ASN A 779 -25.16 -2.36 7.67
CA ASN A 779 -24.41 -1.33 6.98
C ASN A 779 -25.15 -0.01 7.17
N VAL A 780 -24.48 0.98 7.76
CA VAL A 780 -25.03 2.32 7.99
C VAL A 780 -24.07 3.39 7.49
N THR A 781 -24.55 4.62 7.37
CA THR A 781 -23.71 5.78 7.05
C THR A 781 -23.78 6.76 8.20
N SER A 782 -22.63 7.30 8.62
CA SER A 782 -22.58 8.29 9.69
C SER A 782 -23.30 9.59 9.29
N GLY A 783 -24.13 10.09 10.19
CA GLY A 783 -24.87 11.35 10.06
C GLY A 783 -24.10 12.55 10.60
N ALA A 784 -24.83 13.62 10.90
CA ALA A 784 -24.28 14.84 11.47
C ALA A 784 -23.52 14.55 12.78
N GLY A 785 -22.37 15.21 12.97
CA GLY A 785 -21.50 14.97 14.13
C GLY A 785 -20.93 13.55 14.18
N GLY A 786 -20.88 12.84 13.04
CA GLY A 786 -20.37 11.48 12.92
C GLY A 786 -21.23 10.40 13.57
N SER A 787 -22.44 10.73 14.01
CA SER A 787 -23.31 9.79 14.72
C SER A 787 -23.83 8.68 13.81
N PHE A 788 -23.86 7.45 14.30
CA PHE A 788 -24.58 6.35 13.66
C PHE A 788 -25.32 5.51 14.70
N THR A 789 -26.28 4.72 14.22
CA THR A 789 -27.16 3.89 15.04
C THR A 789 -27.21 2.50 14.44
N LEU A 790 -27.04 1.47 15.27
CA LEU A 790 -27.13 0.06 14.89
C LEU A 790 -28.28 -0.61 15.63
N THR A 791 -28.92 -1.58 14.99
CA THR A 791 -29.97 -2.41 15.56
C THR A 791 -29.44 -3.80 15.87
N VAL A 792 -29.45 -4.19 17.16
CA VAL A 792 -29.07 -5.54 17.57
C VAL A 792 -30.06 -6.54 16.94
N PRO A 793 -29.60 -7.58 16.22
CA PRO A 793 -30.49 -8.49 15.53
C PRO A 793 -31.45 -9.19 16.51
N LYS A 794 -32.74 -9.20 16.16
CA LYS A 794 -33.79 -9.86 16.99
C LYS A 794 -33.62 -11.38 17.07
N SER A 795 -32.88 -11.97 16.14
CA SER A 795 -32.55 -13.39 16.10
C SER A 795 -31.49 -13.81 17.11
N LEU A 796 -30.74 -12.86 17.70
CA LEU A 796 -29.74 -13.20 18.70
C LEU A 796 -30.42 -13.66 20.00
N THR A 797 -30.03 -14.83 20.48
CA THR A 797 -30.43 -15.34 21.78
C THR A 797 -29.71 -14.59 22.91
N PRO A 798 -30.21 -14.61 24.16
CA PRO A 798 -29.47 -14.03 25.28
C PRO A 798 -28.08 -14.68 25.42
N GLY A 799 -27.02 -13.87 25.48
CA GLY A 799 -25.64 -14.35 25.44
C GLY A 799 -24.61 -13.26 25.18
N SER A 800 -23.32 -13.63 25.19
CA SER A 800 -22.23 -12.70 24.84
C SER A 800 -21.91 -12.79 23.35
N TYR A 801 -21.66 -11.64 22.72
CA TYR A 801 -21.33 -11.52 21.30
C TYR A 801 -20.28 -10.44 21.09
N TYR A 802 -19.58 -10.50 19.97
CA TYR A 802 -18.73 -9.41 19.51
C TYR A 802 -19.48 -8.55 18.48
N VAL A 803 -19.21 -7.25 18.51
CA VAL A 803 -19.54 -6.30 17.44
C VAL A 803 -18.23 -5.82 16.85
N VAL A 804 -17.96 -6.21 15.61
CA VAL A 804 -16.78 -5.76 14.85
C VAL A 804 -17.22 -4.65 13.90
N LEU A 805 -16.60 -3.48 14.02
CA LEU A 805 -16.94 -2.28 13.28
C LEU A 805 -15.81 -1.90 12.31
N TYR A 806 -16.17 -1.71 11.06
CA TYR A 806 -15.29 -1.18 10.01
C TYR A 806 -15.81 0.19 9.58
N ALA A 807 -14.92 1.16 9.36
CA ALA A 807 -15.29 2.45 8.77
C ALA A 807 -14.40 2.83 7.60
N TYR A 808 -15.02 3.28 6.52
CA TYR A 808 -14.33 3.71 5.31
C TYR A 808 -15.21 4.62 4.44
N THR A 809 -14.56 5.28 3.48
CA THR A 809 -15.20 5.90 2.32
C THR A 809 -14.57 5.32 1.06
N PRO A 810 -15.20 5.41 -0.13
CA PRO A 810 -14.60 4.90 -1.36
C PRO A 810 -13.17 5.40 -1.57
N ASP A 811 -12.87 6.67 -1.27
CA ASP A 811 -11.53 7.25 -1.44
C ASP A 811 -10.55 7.00 -0.28
N ASN A 812 -11.00 6.39 0.83
CA ASN A 812 -10.18 6.17 2.04
C ASN A 812 -10.53 4.83 2.69
N ILE A 813 -9.70 3.82 2.44
CA ILE A 813 -9.88 2.42 2.83
C ILE A 813 -8.65 1.94 3.61
N LEU A 814 -8.32 2.59 4.73
CA LEU A 814 -7.42 2.00 5.73
C LEU A 814 -8.26 1.48 6.90
N LEU A 815 -8.72 0.24 6.76
CA LEU A 815 -9.59 -0.45 7.69
C LEU A 815 -8.83 -0.81 8.97
N ASN A 816 -9.16 -0.13 10.06
CA ASN A 816 -8.73 -0.50 11.40
C ASN A 816 -9.97 -0.93 12.22
N PRO A 817 -10.33 -2.23 12.22
CA PRO A 817 -11.59 -2.67 12.80
C PRO A 817 -11.60 -2.52 14.32
N ALA A 818 -12.67 -1.92 14.84
CA ALA A 818 -12.90 -1.83 16.28
C ALA A 818 -13.78 -3.00 16.75
N LYS A 819 -13.30 -3.76 17.74
CA LYS A 819 -14.01 -4.92 18.31
C LYS A 819 -14.55 -4.58 19.70
N TYR A 820 -15.85 -4.77 19.89
CA TYR A 820 -16.56 -4.56 21.16
C TYR A 820 -17.24 -5.84 21.62
N THR A 821 -17.30 -6.07 22.93
CA THR A 821 -18.10 -7.14 23.52
C THR A 821 -19.45 -6.59 23.98
N ILE A 822 -20.54 -7.26 23.61
CA ILE A 822 -21.89 -6.96 24.08
C ILE A 822 -22.51 -8.18 24.74
N THR A 823 -23.46 -7.95 25.65
CA THR A 823 -24.30 -8.99 26.22
C THR A 823 -25.74 -8.76 25.79
N VAL A 824 -26.26 -9.64 24.94
CA VAL A 824 -27.64 -9.59 24.48
C VAL A 824 -28.56 -10.08 25.60
N THR A 825 -29.57 -9.28 25.93
CA THR A 825 -30.60 -9.64 26.91
C THR A 825 -31.93 -9.99 26.21
N PRO A 826 -32.87 -10.68 26.88
CA PRO A 826 -34.19 -10.94 26.31
C PRO A 826 -34.87 -9.64 25.85
N VAL A 827 -35.75 -9.75 24.84
CA VAL A 827 -36.58 -8.63 24.41
C VAL A 827 -37.38 -8.13 25.61
N THR A 828 -37.20 -6.86 25.98
CA THR A 828 -38.00 -6.24 27.03
C THR A 828 -39.41 -6.04 26.50
N THR A 829 -40.30 -7.00 26.71
CA THR A 829 -41.73 -6.78 26.54
C THR A 829 -42.19 -5.90 27.70
N THR A 830 -42.23 -4.59 27.47
CA THR A 830 -42.96 -3.68 28.35
C THR A 830 -44.44 -4.04 28.26
N THR A 831 -44.88 -4.96 29.11
CA THR A 831 -46.31 -5.18 29.34
C THR A 831 -46.77 -3.97 30.13
N THR A 832 -47.46 -3.05 29.46
CA THR A 832 -48.25 -2.02 30.14
C THR A 832 -49.33 -2.75 30.95
N THR A 833 -49.08 -2.97 32.24
CA THR A 833 -50.05 -3.58 33.14
C THR A 833 -51.10 -2.54 33.51
N THR A 834 -52.26 -2.60 32.86
CA THR A 834 -53.50 -2.04 33.44
C THR A 834 -53.88 -2.94 34.63
N PRO A 835 -54.06 -2.40 35.85
CA PRO A 835 -54.37 -3.22 37.00
C PRO A 835 -55.80 -3.77 36.86
N THR A 836 -55.94 -5.08 36.71
CA THR A 836 -57.23 -5.75 36.88
C THR A 836 -57.08 -6.88 37.88
N THR A 837 -57.97 -6.83 38.86
CA THR A 837 -58.07 -7.66 40.06
C THR A 837 -58.30 -9.14 39.73
N THR A 838 -57.54 -9.98 40.42
CA THR A 838 -57.79 -11.35 40.91
C THR A 838 -58.87 -12.21 40.22
N THR A 839 -58.52 -13.45 39.82
CA THR A 839 -59.03 -14.68 40.46
C THR A 839 -58.15 -15.88 40.11
N THR A 840 -57.76 -16.60 41.17
CA THR A 840 -56.97 -17.83 41.22
C THR A 840 -57.68 -19.00 40.58
N THR A 841 -56.99 -19.83 39.78
CA THR A 841 -57.29 -21.27 39.74
C THR A 841 -56.01 -22.07 39.46
N THR A 842 -55.77 -23.02 40.35
CA THR A 842 -54.64 -23.95 40.38
C THR A 842 -54.94 -25.15 39.48
N THR A 843 -54.00 -25.52 38.58
CA THR A 843 -53.92 -26.90 38.09
C THR A 843 -52.45 -27.29 37.84
N THR A 844 -52.08 -28.42 38.43
CA THR A 844 -50.77 -29.06 38.42
C THR A 844 -50.74 -30.14 37.34
N THR A 845 -49.69 -30.22 36.50
CA THR A 845 -49.23 -31.50 35.91
C THR A 845 -47.79 -31.45 35.39
N THR A 846 -47.25 -32.64 35.20
CA THR A 846 -45.87 -33.09 35.40
C THR A 846 -45.17 -33.45 34.06
N THR A 847 -43.84 -33.31 34.06
CA THR A 847 -42.77 -34.15 33.43
C THR A 847 -42.57 -34.31 31.90
N THR A 848 -41.28 -34.12 31.55
CA THR A 848 -40.38 -34.86 30.63
C THR A 848 -40.59 -34.84 29.11
N SER A 849 -39.57 -34.39 28.37
CA SER A 849 -38.72 -35.24 27.51
C SER A 849 -37.66 -34.41 26.76
N LEU A 850 -36.46 -35.01 26.54
CA LEU A 850 -35.44 -34.55 25.60
C LEU A 850 -35.96 -34.62 24.15
N PRO A 851 -35.38 -33.82 23.24
CA PRO A 851 -34.95 -34.38 21.96
C PRO A 851 -33.58 -33.90 21.47
N THR A 852 -32.77 -34.90 21.10
CA THR A 852 -31.96 -35.06 19.88
C THR A 852 -31.59 -33.88 18.97
N VAL A 853 -30.29 -33.90 18.63
CA VAL A 853 -29.54 -33.23 17.55
C VAL A 853 -30.25 -33.26 16.18
N PRO A 854 -30.27 -32.14 15.43
CA PRO A 854 -30.47 -32.16 13.99
C PRO A 854 -29.21 -31.78 13.19
N THR A 855 -28.97 -32.60 12.17
CA THR A 855 -28.05 -32.44 11.04
C THR A 855 -28.44 -31.23 10.18
N ILE A 856 -27.47 -30.40 9.79
CA ILE A 856 -27.70 -29.23 8.92
C ILE A 856 -27.56 -29.64 7.46
N SER A 857 -28.62 -29.37 6.67
CA SER A 857 -28.60 -29.37 5.20
C SER A 857 -28.78 -27.93 4.73
N ILE A 858 -27.86 -27.44 3.91
CA ILE A 858 -27.87 -26.07 3.38
C ILE A 858 -28.60 -26.12 2.04
N THR A 859 -29.72 -25.41 1.90
CA THR A 859 -30.39 -25.20 0.62
C THR A 859 -30.43 -23.70 0.33
N SER A 860 -29.82 -23.32 -0.78
CA SER A 860 -29.77 -21.97 -1.33
C SER A 860 -31.16 -21.55 -1.82
N SER A 861 -31.64 -20.38 -1.43
CA SER A 861 -32.79 -19.73 -2.07
C SER A 861 -32.36 -18.40 -2.69
N ILE A 862 -32.55 -18.31 -3.99
CA ILE A 862 -32.31 -17.15 -4.85
C ILE A 862 -33.58 -16.29 -4.80
N THR A 863 -33.46 -15.01 -4.49
CA THR A 863 -34.55 -14.04 -4.68
C THR A 863 -34.09 -12.97 -5.66
N THR A 864 -34.62 -13.05 -6.87
CA THR A 864 -34.48 -12.07 -7.96
C THR A 864 -35.23 -10.79 -7.57
N THR A 865 -34.57 -9.63 -7.57
CA THR A 865 -35.24 -8.34 -7.45
C THR A 865 -35.09 -7.55 -8.75
N THR A 866 -36.24 -7.17 -9.31
CA THR A 866 -36.42 -6.49 -10.59
C THR A 866 -36.08 -5.00 -10.47
N THR A 867 -35.22 -4.52 -11.37
CA THR A 867 -34.86 -3.10 -11.53
C THR A 867 -36.02 -2.30 -12.12
N THR A 868 -36.41 -1.20 -11.47
CA THR A 868 -37.32 -0.20 -12.06
C THR A 868 -36.55 1.09 -12.34
N THR A 869 -36.49 1.46 -13.60
CA THR A 869 -35.91 2.68 -14.16
C THR A 869 -36.69 3.90 -13.67
N THR A 870 -36.01 4.96 -13.22
CA THR A 870 -36.61 6.31 -13.14
C THR A 870 -35.66 7.37 -13.66
N THR A 871 -36.24 8.22 -14.50
CA THR A 871 -35.64 9.20 -15.41
C THR A 871 -35.12 10.44 -14.69
N ALA A 872 -34.01 10.97 -15.21
CA ALA A 872 -33.38 12.22 -14.80
C ALA A 872 -34.32 13.44 -14.94
N THR A 873 -34.18 14.40 -14.01
CA THR A 873 -34.62 15.79 -14.21
C THR A 873 -33.49 16.72 -13.79
N THR A 874 -33.04 17.53 -14.75
CA THR A 874 -32.06 18.60 -14.64
C THR A 874 -32.61 19.76 -13.80
N THR A 875 -31.82 20.30 -12.87
CA THR A 875 -32.06 21.65 -12.34
C THR A 875 -30.73 22.39 -12.22
N SER A 876 -30.63 23.50 -12.93
CA SER A 876 -29.56 24.49 -12.87
C SER A 876 -29.61 25.25 -11.55
N THR A 877 -28.46 25.49 -10.93
CA THR A 877 -28.34 26.49 -9.86
C THR A 877 -27.20 27.46 -10.12
N THR A 878 -27.60 28.73 -10.06
CA THR A 878 -26.87 29.95 -10.34
C THR A 878 -25.91 30.30 -9.22
N THR A 879 -24.74 30.80 -9.60
CA THR A 879 -23.69 31.30 -8.72
C THR A 879 -24.12 32.58 -7.97
N THR A 880 -23.80 32.67 -6.68
CA THR A 880 -23.86 33.93 -5.90
C THR A 880 -22.53 34.12 -5.15
N PRO A 881 -21.96 35.35 -5.07
CA PRO A 881 -20.60 35.57 -4.57
C PRO A 881 -20.47 35.49 -3.04
N ALA A 882 -19.27 35.09 -2.60
CA ALA A 882 -18.86 34.92 -1.21
C ALA A 882 -18.86 36.23 -0.38
N LYS A 883 -19.26 36.11 0.88
CA LYS A 883 -19.17 37.13 1.94
C LYS A 883 -17.80 37.04 2.66
N PRO A 884 -17.12 38.15 2.98
CA PRO A 884 -15.84 38.12 3.69
C PRO A 884 -16.02 37.72 5.17
N PRO A 885 -14.98 37.14 5.80
CA PRO A 885 -15.09 36.52 7.12
C PRO A 885 -15.33 37.56 8.23
N SER A 886 -16.34 37.29 9.06
CA SER A 886 -16.64 38.07 10.27
C SER A 886 -15.71 37.68 11.41
N VAL A 887 -15.04 38.69 11.99
CA VAL A 887 -14.25 38.56 13.22
C VAL A 887 -15.17 38.16 14.39
N SER A 888 -14.77 37.14 15.15
CA SER A 888 -15.49 36.64 16.32
C SER A 888 -15.67 37.75 17.36
N THR A 889 -16.91 38.22 17.51
CA THR A 889 -17.33 39.22 18.51
C THR A 889 -17.07 38.77 19.95
N THR A 890 -16.88 37.47 20.19
CA THR A 890 -16.63 36.90 21.53
C THR A 890 -15.25 37.26 22.09
N LEU A 891 -14.23 37.43 21.23
CA LEU A 891 -12.87 37.79 21.66
C LEU A 891 -12.76 39.27 22.05
N VAL A 892 -13.45 40.14 21.31
CA VAL A 892 -13.47 41.59 21.58
C VAL A 892 -14.22 41.90 22.88
N VAL A 893 -15.33 41.21 23.14
CA VAL A 893 -16.09 41.39 24.39
C VAL A 893 -15.27 40.92 25.60
N THR A 894 -14.51 39.83 25.49
CA THR A 894 -13.68 39.32 26.60
C THR A 894 -12.54 40.29 26.94
N ALA A 895 -11.87 40.87 25.92
CA ALA A 895 -10.81 41.85 26.13
C ALA A 895 -11.33 43.15 26.77
N VAL A 896 -12.50 43.64 26.35
CA VAL A 896 -13.11 44.85 26.92
C VAL A 896 -13.53 44.63 28.37
N VAL A 897 -14.07 43.45 28.72
CA VAL A 897 -14.42 43.11 30.11
C VAL A 897 -13.20 43.08 31.02
N VAL A 898 -12.07 42.50 30.57
CA VAL A 898 -10.82 42.48 31.35
C VAL A 898 -10.28 43.90 31.59
N VAL A 899 -10.32 44.76 30.58
CA VAL A 899 -9.89 46.17 30.72
C VAL A 899 -10.80 46.93 31.69
N ILE A 900 -12.12 46.73 31.62
CA ILE A 900 -13.07 47.36 32.56
C ILE A 900 -12.84 46.88 34.00
N VAL A 901 -12.57 45.58 34.21
CA VAL A 901 -12.29 45.02 35.54
C VAL A 901 -10.98 45.59 36.11
N ILE A 902 -9.95 45.76 35.29
CA ILE A 902 -8.67 46.38 35.70
C ILE A 902 -8.88 47.85 36.06
N ILE A 903 -9.62 48.61 35.24
CA ILE A 903 -9.92 50.02 35.52
C ILE A 903 -10.76 50.15 36.81
N ALA A 904 -11.74 49.27 37.02
CA ALA A 904 -12.56 49.24 38.23
C ALA A 904 -11.73 48.88 39.48
N ALA A 905 -10.80 47.93 39.38
CA ALA A 905 -9.90 47.54 40.47
C ALA A 905 -8.93 48.69 40.83
N VAL A 906 -8.39 49.39 39.83
CA VAL A 906 -7.53 50.57 40.04
C VAL A 906 -8.33 51.73 40.65
N ALA A 907 -9.58 51.95 40.22
CA ALA A 907 -10.46 52.96 40.80
C ALA A 907 -10.89 52.63 42.24
N LEU A 908 -11.10 51.36 42.58
CA LEU A 908 -11.38 50.87 43.94
C LEU A 908 -10.16 51.01 44.86
N LEU A 909 -8.96 50.73 44.36
CA LEU A 909 -7.71 50.96 45.09
C LEU A 909 -7.40 52.45 45.27
N ALA A 910 -7.80 53.31 44.33
CA ALA A 910 -7.70 54.76 44.46
C ALA A 910 -8.75 55.37 45.41
N ARG A 911 -9.87 54.68 45.67
CA ARG A 911 -10.95 55.13 46.58
C ARG A 911 -10.76 54.74 48.05
N ARG A 912 -9.87 53.82 48.39
CA ARG A 912 -9.49 53.53 49.78
C ARG A 912 -8.30 54.39 50.21
N LYS A 913 -8.61 55.64 50.56
CA LYS A 913 -7.88 56.38 51.61
C LYS A 913 -8.48 56.05 52.96
#